data_AF-A0A8H5QL16-F1
#
_entry.id   AF-A0A8H5QL16-F1
#
_cell.length_a   1.000
_cell.length_b   1.000
_cell.length_c   1.000
_cell.angle_alpha   90.00
_cell.angle_beta   90.00
_cell.angle_gamma   90.00
#
_symmetry.space_group_name_H-M   'P 1'
#
loop_
_entity.id
_entity.type
_entity.pdbx_description
1 polymer ?
#
loop_
_entity_poly.entity_id
_entity_poly.type
_entity_poly.pdbx_seq_one_letter_code
_entity_poly.pdbx_strand_id
1 'polypeptide(L)'
;MGSTNGSEVIKPLMLIDGQLVGASDGNTFPLFNPATGDKVADVPEATKDDVNNAVAAAQRAFPAWSALDPAKRGGYMKKLAGLVRQHNDELALLEAKSMGRPLPEFFEGYAAAGSYDYYAEAWPHIQGQASLNTPGYVTMTLRQPFGVVGAIVPWNAALLFFAGKTAPALITGNTVVLKSSEKAPLGAAKFAELIHKAGFPPGVFNVISGHGNPSGEALSSHMDVRAISFTGSGRTGRAIQEAAAKSNLKKVILELGGKSPVIIFDDADIEQAAKDTMHSIQWNSGQVCMANSRVYVQDTIAEKFIEASKKALAAAKPGDPTQKGVDHGPQADKTQYETVLSYIDEGKKSGKLVQGGKGSYDKTGGFFIEPTIFLDTAENAKIMKEEIFGPVVNINVIKTEEEAVQKANDTEFGLYAAVYTKNIDRAMRVTQQLNSGYVGINCTSPTTARDLPFGGYKSSGQGREGWLYSMDNFLEVKSVMMKSYVDLLLSKVRVAQLSRVLSQFGSGSVKADMLASVNAAVGISSHNTKTPQTYPFQALHHFQSSQQTLLFHPKRLQVQQKLKVHVNKALPEINLPQPRLRLHSKRNSRTIPQQIILINPHHQYQIPPMHNPIPKLILEHFQPLPRGMMCTEFTTRHILGHKLPLPRAPATVEEARVSAVEHSYHEGVVVRCGPETQNGESSGWVFLGE
;
A
#
# COMPACT_ATOMS: atom_id res chain seq x y z
N MET A 1 -28.34 -29.55 11.75
CA MET A 1 -27.38 -29.35 12.85
C MET A 1 -28.20 -29.19 14.11
N GLY A 2 -28.06 -30.12 15.06
CA GLY A 2 -28.88 -30.18 16.26
C GLY A 2 -28.59 -29.01 17.21
N SER A 3 -29.63 -28.55 17.89
CA SER A 3 -29.58 -27.53 18.95
C SER A 3 -28.76 -28.04 20.14
N THR A 4 -27.54 -27.56 20.31
CA THR A 4 -26.83 -27.63 21.58
C THR A 4 -27.18 -26.40 22.40
N ASN A 5 -28.20 -26.54 23.26
CA ASN A 5 -28.59 -25.57 24.30
C ASN A 5 -27.53 -25.53 25.42
N GLY A 6 -26.38 -24.97 25.08
CA GLY A 6 -25.29 -24.65 25.98
C GLY A 6 -24.21 -23.99 25.16
N SER A 7 -24.25 -22.65 25.03
CA SER A 7 -23.18 -21.91 24.35
C SER A 7 -21.89 -22.13 25.11
N GLU A 8 -20.99 -22.94 24.56
CA GLU A 8 -19.65 -23.11 25.12
C GLU A 8 -18.99 -21.73 25.22
N VAL A 9 -18.62 -21.34 26.44
CA VAL A 9 -17.96 -20.06 26.70
C VAL A 9 -16.60 -20.09 26.01
N ILE A 10 -16.38 -19.14 25.10
CA ILE A 10 -15.15 -19.05 24.32
C ILE A 10 -14.03 -18.60 25.25
N LYS A 11 -12.86 -19.23 25.15
CA LYS A 11 -11.67 -18.92 25.96
C LYS A 11 -10.57 -18.32 25.08
N PRO A 12 -10.67 -17.03 24.72
CA PRO A 12 -9.66 -16.39 23.88
C PRO A 12 -8.33 -16.27 24.63
N LEU A 13 -7.23 -16.37 23.87
CA LEU A 13 -5.87 -16.18 24.37
C LEU A 13 -5.17 -15.08 23.57
N MET A 14 -4.19 -14.45 24.19
CA MET A 14 -3.24 -13.55 23.53
C MET A 14 -2.07 -14.36 22.93
N LEU A 15 -1.28 -13.74 22.04
CA LEU A 15 -0.04 -14.30 21.53
C LEU A 15 1.13 -13.38 21.90
N ILE A 16 2.02 -13.86 22.75
CA ILE A 16 3.23 -13.12 23.16
C ILE A 16 4.43 -14.07 23.02
N ASP A 17 5.46 -13.61 22.32
CA ASP A 17 6.70 -14.37 22.11
C ASP A 17 6.49 -15.79 21.57
N GLY A 18 5.53 -15.93 20.64
CA GLY A 18 5.20 -17.21 20.01
C GLY A 18 4.35 -18.16 20.88
N GLN A 19 3.94 -17.76 22.09
CA GLN A 19 3.12 -18.56 23.00
C GLN A 19 1.71 -17.99 23.15
N LEU A 20 0.70 -18.88 23.20
CA LEU A 20 -0.67 -18.50 23.52
C LEU A 20 -0.81 -18.38 25.05
N VAL A 21 -1.21 -17.20 25.54
CA VAL A 21 -1.17 -16.85 26.96
C VAL A 21 -2.42 -16.08 27.42
N GLY A 22 -2.73 -16.15 28.71
CA GLY A 22 -3.64 -15.21 29.38
C GLY A 22 -2.95 -13.89 29.74
N ALA A 23 -3.61 -13.03 30.50
CA ALA A 23 -3.00 -11.82 31.06
C ALA A 23 -2.00 -12.17 32.16
N SER A 24 -0.94 -11.37 32.33
CA SER A 24 0.13 -11.66 33.29
C SER A 24 -0.33 -11.71 34.75
N ASP A 25 -1.40 -10.99 35.09
CA ASP A 25 -2.02 -10.95 36.42
C ASP A 25 -3.27 -11.86 36.54
N GLY A 26 -3.63 -12.57 35.46
CA GLY A 26 -4.82 -13.42 35.39
C GLY A 26 -6.14 -12.67 35.21
N ASN A 27 -6.14 -11.34 35.08
CA ASN A 27 -7.36 -10.55 34.92
C ASN A 27 -7.99 -10.73 33.54
N THR A 28 -9.32 -10.61 33.52
CA THR A 28 -10.15 -10.71 32.33
C THR A 28 -11.29 -9.70 32.37
N PHE A 29 -11.81 -9.30 31.21
CA PHE A 29 -13.06 -8.55 31.10
C PHE A 29 -14.15 -9.37 30.40
N PRO A 30 -15.43 -9.21 30.78
CA PRO A 30 -16.52 -9.95 30.15
C PRO A 30 -16.87 -9.36 28.78
N LEU A 31 -17.13 -10.23 27.79
CA LEU A 31 -17.68 -9.86 26.50
C LEU A 31 -19.14 -10.35 26.40
N PHE A 32 -20.03 -9.48 25.93
CA PHE A 32 -21.45 -9.78 25.77
C PHE A 32 -21.86 -9.68 24.30
N ASN A 33 -22.75 -10.56 23.86
CA ASN A 33 -23.32 -10.49 22.52
C ASN A 33 -24.30 -9.31 22.44
N PRO A 34 -24.07 -8.30 21.59
CA PRO A 34 -24.93 -7.13 21.53
C PRO A 34 -26.33 -7.39 20.98
N ALA A 35 -26.56 -8.54 20.34
CA ALA A 35 -27.87 -8.91 19.83
C ALA A 35 -28.78 -9.54 20.91
N THR A 36 -28.20 -10.19 21.93
CA THR A 36 -28.95 -10.97 22.93
C THR A 36 -28.70 -10.55 24.38
N GLY A 37 -27.58 -9.89 24.66
CA GLY A 37 -27.11 -9.57 26.01
C GLY A 37 -26.39 -10.73 26.72
N ASP A 38 -26.28 -11.90 26.07
CA ASP A 38 -25.64 -13.07 26.66
C ASP A 38 -24.13 -12.89 26.78
N LYS A 39 -23.53 -13.40 27.87
CA LYS A 39 -22.08 -13.44 28.01
C LYS A 39 -21.47 -14.48 27.06
N VAL A 40 -20.48 -14.05 26.27
CA VAL A 40 -19.82 -14.87 25.24
C VAL A 40 -18.47 -15.42 25.71
N ALA A 41 -17.69 -14.59 26.40
CA ALA A 41 -16.32 -14.91 26.81
C ALA A 41 -15.88 -14.09 28.01
N ASP A 42 -14.87 -14.59 28.73
CA ASP A 42 -13.98 -13.79 29.57
C ASP A 42 -12.67 -13.60 28.81
N VAL A 43 -12.34 -12.36 28.47
CA VAL A 43 -11.23 -12.01 27.58
C VAL A 43 -10.04 -11.55 28.40
N PRO A 44 -8.81 -12.06 28.17
CA PRO A 44 -7.63 -11.56 28.85
C PRO A 44 -7.45 -10.04 28.70
N GLU A 45 -7.20 -9.37 29.81
CA GLU A 45 -6.92 -7.94 29.84
C GLU A 45 -5.43 -7.68 29.92
N ALA A 46 -4.79 -7.33 28.80
CA ALA A 46 -3.37 -7.07 28.78
C ALA A 46 -2.99 -5.93 29.72
N THR A 47 -2.13 -6.23 30.67
CA THR A 47 -1.55 -5.25 31.58
C THR A 47 -0.46 -4.43 30.88
N LYS A 48 0.09 -3.44 31.59
CA LYS A 48 1.31 -2.77 31.14
C LYS A 48 2.49 -3.74 31.01
N ASP A 49 2.57 -4.76 31.86
CA ASP A 49 3.64 -5.75 31.83
C ASP A 49 3.50 -6.68 30.62
N ASP A 50 2.28 -7.07 30.25
CA ASP A 50 2.03 -7.81 29.01
C ASP A 50 2.48 -7.01 27.77
N VAL A 51 2.19 -5.71 27.74
CA VAL A 51 2.68 -4.81 26.68
C VAL A 51 4.21 -4.75 26.66
N ASN A 52 4.85 -4.55 27.82
CA ASN A 52 6.31 -4.50 27.92
C ASN A 52 6.94 -5.83 27.45
N ASN A 53 6.36 -6.96 27.84
CA ASN A 53 6.83 -8.30 27.45
C ASN A 53 6.70 -8.52 25.94
N ALA A 54 5.57 -8.13 25.33
CA ALA A 54 5.36 -8.21 23.89
C ALA A 54 6.32 -7.30 23.11
N VAL A 55 6.54 -6.06 23.58
CA VAL A 55 7.48 -5.13 22.94
C VAL A 55 8.92 -5.62 23.09
N ALA A 56 9.31 -6.14 24.25
CA ALA A 56 10.63 -6.72 24.45
C ALA A 56 10.86 -7.94 23.55
N ALA A 57 9.86 -8.80 23.36
CA ALA A 57 9.93 -9.92 22.42
C ALA A 57 10.09 -9.44 20.98
N ALA A 58 9.30 -8.45 20.56
CA ALA A 58 9.42 -7.83 19.24
C ALA A 58 10.81 -7.23 19.01
N GLN A 59 11.34 -6.50 19.98
CA GLN A 59 12.67 -5.89 19.90
C GLN A 59 13.78 -6.95 19.79
N ARG A 60 13.68 -8.06 20.54
CA ARG A 60 14.62 -9.19 20.44
C ARG A 60 14.59 -9.86 19.07
N ALA A 61 13.40 -10.03 18.49
CA ALA A 61 13.22 -10.70 17.20
C ALA A 61 13.62 -9.84 15.99
N PHE A 62 13.56 -8.51 16.12
CA PHE A 62 13.73 -7.57 15.02
C PHE A 62 15.04 -7.72 14.22
N PRO A 63 16.24 -7.87 14.82
CA PRO A 63 17.48 -7.99 14.03
C PRO A 63 17.47 -9.20 13.08
N ALA A 64 16.99 -10.35 13.54
CA ALA A 64 16.92 -11.56 12.72
C ALA A 64 15.82 -11.47 11.65
N TRP A 65 14.66 -10.92 11.99
CA TRP A 65 13.54 -10.78 11.07
C TRP A 65 13.79 -9.75 9.96
N SER A 66 14.36 -8.59 10.31
CA SER A 66 14.70 -7.54 9.34
C SER A 66 15.80 -7.98 8.37
N ALA A 67 16.75 -8.81 8.82
CA ALA A 67 17.81 -9.38 7.97
C ALA A 67 17.37 -10.58 7.13
N LEU A 68 16.21 -11.18 7.44
CA LEU A 68 15.67 -12.30 6.69
C LEU A 68 15.36 -11.88 5.24
N ASP A 69 15.51 -12.82 4.31
CA ASP A 69 15.09 -12.61 2.92
C ASP A 69 13.59 -12.21 2.86
N PRO A 70 13.22 -11.11 2.20
CA PRO A 70 11.82 -10.68 2.09
C PRO A 70 10.88 -11.75 1.51
N ALA A 71 11.34 -12.57 0.57
CA ALA A 71 10.54 -13.67 0.02
C ALA A 71 10.26 -14.74 1.09
N LYS A 72 11.21 -15.01 1.99
CA LYS A 72 11.00 -15.90 3.14
C LYS A 72 10.02 -15.31 4.15
N ARG A 73 10.04 -13.98 4.38
CA ARG A 73 8.99 -13.31 5.17
C ARG A 73 7.61 -13.53 4.55
N GLY A 74 7.50 -13.35 3.24
CA GLY A 74 6.28 -13.62 2.48
C GLY A 74 5.77 -15.06 2.61
N GLY A 75 6.66 -16.05 2.71
CA GLY A 75 6.28 -17.44 2.95
C GLY A 75 5.41 -17.66 4.21
N TYR A 76 5.74 -16.99 5.32
CA TYR A 76 4.92 -17.05 6.55
C TYR A 76 3.54 -16.41 6.35
N MET A 77 3.49 -15.29 5.61
CA MET A 77 2.25 -14.58 5.31
C MET A 77 1.31 -15.40 4.42
N LYS A 78 1.83 -16.02 3.36
CA LYS A 78 1.05 -16.92 2.48
C LYS A 78 0.45 -18.09 3.27
N LYS A 79 1.23 -18.66 4.20
CA LYS A 79 0.72 -19.73 5.08
C LYS A 79 -0.39 -19.22 6.00
N LEU A 80 -0.23 -18.03 6.59
CA LEU A 80 -1.29 -17.40 7.38
C LEU A 80 -2.54 -17.11 6.55
N ALA A 81 -2.40 -16.58 5.34
CA ALA A 81 -3.51 -16.32 4.43
C ALA A 81 -4.30 -17.60 4.11
N GLY A 82 -3.61 -18.72 3.84
CA GLY A 82 -4.24 -20.02 3.66
C GLY A 82 -5.06 -20.47 4.88
N LEU A 83 -4.48 -20.33 6.08
CA LEU A 83 -5.17 -20.66 7.34
C LEU A 83 -6.40 -19.77 7.59
N VAL A 84 -6.29 -18.46 7.31
CA VAL A 84 -7.40 -17.51 7.47
C VAL A 84 -8.57 -17.89 6.56
N ARG A 85 -8.30 -18.22 5.28
CA ARG A 85 -9.35 -18.69 4.35
C ARG A 85 -10.05 -19.95 4.86
N GLN A 86 -9.29 -20.91 5.38
CA GLN A 86 -9.84 -22.16 5.92
C GLN A 86 -10.77 -21.95 7.12
N HIS A 87 -10.57 -20.86 7.88
CA HIS A 87 -11.35 -20.56 9.09
C HIS A 87 -12.25 -19.33 8.91
N ASN A 88 -12.54 -18.90 7.67
CA ASN A 88 -13.33 -17.70 7.41
C ASN A 88 -14.72 -17.74 8.06
N ASP A 89 -15.40 -18.88 7.99
CA ASP A 89 -16.74 -19.03 8.55
C ASP A 89 -16.72 -18.99 10.09
N GLU A 90 -15.68 -19.55 10.71
CA GLU A 90 -15.46 -19.45 12.16
C GLU A 90 -15.21 -17.98 12.55
N LEU A 91 -14.35 -17.28 11.81
CA LEU A 91 -14.09 -15.85 12.04
C LEU A 91 -15.37 -15.02 11.90
N ALA A 92 -16.20 -15.30 10.92
CA ALA A 92 -17.49 -14.64 10.73
C ALA A 92 -18.40 -14.81 11.96
N LEU A 93 -18.49 -16.04 12.47
CA LEU A 93 -19.28 -16.34 13.68
C LEU A 93 -18.73 -15.66 14.93
N LEU A 94 -17.40 -15.54 15.04
CA LEU A 94 -16.77 -14.82 16.16
C LEU A 94 -17.08 -13.32 16.09
N GLU A 95 -17.02 -12.69 14.92
CA GLU A 95 -17.37 -11.26 14.77
C GLU A 95 -18.86 -11.01 14.99
N ALA A 96 -19.72 -11.91 14.51
CA ALA A 96 -21.16 -11.87 14.76
C ALA A 96 -21.48 -11.92 16.27
N LYS A 97 -20.83 -12.83 17.01
CA LYS A 97 -20.98 -12.93 18.47
C LYS A 97 -20.36 -11.75 19.22
N SER A 98 -19.25 -11.19 18.72
CA SER A 98 -18.52 -10.13 19.41
C SER A 98 -19.20 -8.78 19.31
N MET A 99 -19.54 -8.36 18.08
CA MET A 99 -20.03 -7.00 17.80
C MET A 99 -21.39 -6.98 17.09
N GLY A 100 -21.93 -8.14 16.71
CA GLY A 100 -23.21 -8.21 16.02
C GLY A 100 -23.12 -8.05 14.50
N ARG A 101 -21.97 -8.33 13.89
CA ARG A 101 -21.76 -8.26 12.43
C ARG A 101 -22.63 -9.32 11.72
N PRO A 102 -23.53 -8.93 10.78
CA PRO A 102 -24.30 -9.92 10.02
C PRO A 102 -23.42 -10.82 9.17
N LEU A 103 -23.61 -12.15 9.27
CA LEU A 103 -22.84 -13.15 8.52
C LEU A 103 -22.95 -13.00 6.99
N PRO A 104 -24.14 -12.73 6.39
CA PRO A 104 -24.25 -12.62 4.94
C PRO A 104 -23.38 -11.51 4.33
N GLU A 105 -23.01 -10.51 5.12
CA GLU A 105 -22.18 -9.37 4.70
C GLU A 105 -20.72 -9.49 5.16
N PHE A 106 -20.32 -10.62 5.73
CA PHE A 106 -18.98 -10.82 6.23
C PHE A 106 -18.00 -11.10 5.08
N PHE A 107 -17.00 -10.24 4.95
CA PHE A 107 -15.96 -10.33 3.91
C PHE A 107 -14.54 -10.27 4.48
N GLU A 108 -14.40 -9.99 5.77
CA GLU A 108 -13.14 -9.53 6.35
C GLU A 108 -12.07 -10.62 6.38
N GLY A 109 -12.43 -11.88 6.60
CA GLY A 109 -11.48 -12.99 6.57
C GLY A 109 -10.81 -13.13 5.18
N TYR A 110 -11.60 -13.10 4.11
CA TYR A 110 -11.07 -13.11 2.74
C TYR A 110 -10.26 -11.84 2.41
N ALA A 111 -10.71 -10.66 2.85
CA ALA A 111 -9.96 -9.42 2.65
C ALA A 111 -8.61 -9.43 3.40
N ALA A 112 -8.59 -9.96 4.61
CA ALA A 112 -7.39 -10.14 5.41
C ALA A 112 -6.41 -11.11 4.74
N ALA A 113 -6.90 -12.28 4.31
CA ALA A 113 -6.09 -13.25 3.57
C ALA A 113 -5.52 -12.66 2.26
N GLY A 114 -6.35 -11.93 1.51
CA GLY A 114 -5.91 -11.22 0.29
C GLY A 114 -4.83 -10.18 0.56
N SER A 115 -4.92 -9.47 1.70
CA SER A 115 -3.88 -8.52 2.10
C SER A 115 -2.55 -9.23 2.37
N TYR A 116 -2.53 -10.33 3.12
CA TYR A 116 -1.31 -11.08 3.37
C TYR A 116 -0.69 -11.66 2.10
N ASP A 117 -1.50 -12.20 1.18
CA ASP A 117 -1.00 -12.71 -0.10
C ASP A 117 -0.36 -11.61 -0.94
N TYR A 118 -1.02 -10.45 -1.04
CA TYR A 118 -0.48 -9.33 -1.78
C TYR A 118 0.84 -8.85 -1.21
N TYR A 119 0.89 -8.55 0.09
CA TYR A 119 2.12 -8.04 0.70
C TYR A 119 3.22 -9.08 0.75
N ALA A 120 2.91 -10.38 0.75
CA ALA A 120 3.93 -11.43 0.64
C ALA A 120 4.78 -11.31 -0.64
N GLU A 121 4.24 -10.66 -1.67
CA GLU A 121 4.87 -10.49 -2.99
C GLU A 121 5.27 -9.04 -3.30
N ALA A 122 4.88 -8.08 -2.44
CA ALA A 122 5.12 -6.65 -2.67
C ALA A 122 6.56 -6.18 -2.36
N TRP A 123 7.42 -7.05 -1.82
CA TRP A 123 8.79 -6.70 -1.43
C TRP A 123 9.68 -6.11 -2.54
N PRO A 124 9.51 -6.40 -3.86
CA PRO A 124 10.31 -5.76 -4.90
C PRO A 124 10.12 -4.24 -4.99
N HIS A 125 9.05 -3.70 -4.41
CA HIS A 125 8.78 -2.26 -4.37
C HIS A 125 9.48 -1.52 -3.22
N ILE A 126 10.17 -2.25 -2.33
CA ILE A 126 10.99 -1.67 -1.26
C ILE A 126 12.33 -1.23 -1.86
N GLN A 127 12.32 -0.12 -2.61
CA GLN A 127 13.48 0.37 -3.36
C GLN A 127 13.87 1.78 -2.96
N GLY A 128 15.18 2.02 -2.83
CA GLY A 128 15.74 3.36 -2.76
C GLY A 128 15.94 4.00 -4.14
N GLN A 129 16.60 5.14 -4.17
CA GLN A 129 16.99 5.87 -5.37
C GLN A 129 18.50 6.02 -5.41
N ALA A 130 19.09 6.12 -6.61
CA ALA A 130 20.50 6.46 -6.80
C ALA A 130 20.62 7.79 -7.56
N SER A 131 21.67 8.56 -7.28
CA SER A 131 21.95 9.83 -7.94
C SER A 131 23.45 10.07 -8.09
N LEU A 132 23.82 10.75 -9.18
CA LEU A 132 25.18 11.19 -9.50
C LEU A 132 25.26 12.72 -9.64
N ASN A 133 24.20 13.44 -9.24
CA ASN A 133 24.12 14.89 -9.41
C ASN A 133 25.09 15.67 -8.51
N THR A 134 25.70 15.01 -7.51
CA THR A 134 26.76 15.59 -6.68
C THR A 134 28.13 15.17 -7.25
N PRO A 135 28.91 16.09 -7.85
CA PRO A 135 30.18 15.74 -8.50
C PRO A 135 31.15 15.04 -7.56
N GLY A 136 31.74 13.94 -8.01
CA GLY A 136 32.69 13.15 -7.23
C GLY A 136 32.06 12.21 -6.19
N TYR A 137 30.75 12.01 -6.21
CA TYR A 137 30.04 11.11 -5.30
C TYR A 137 29.02 10.23 -6.03
N VAL A 138 28.81 9.03 -5.48
CA VAL A 138 27.63 8.21 -5.73
C VAL A 138 26.74 8.37 -4.50
N THR A 139 25.53 8.87 -4.69
CA THR A 139 24.54 8.99 -3.61
C THR A 139 23.42 8.00 -3.84
N MET A 140 22.86 7.48 -2.74
CA MET A 140 21.70 6.62 -2.79
C MET A 140 20.83 6.79 -1.55
N THR A 141 19.56 6.42 -1.63
CA THR A 141 18.72 6.23 -0.45
C THR A 141 18.55 4.73 -0.17
N LEU A 142 18.45 4.39 1.10
CA LEU A 142 18.04 3.08 1.59
C LEU A 142 16.66 3.23 2.23
N ARG A 143 15.78 2.25 2.06
CA ARG A 143 14.48 2.18 2.74
C ARG A 143 14.52 1.02 3.71
N GLN A 144 14.51 1.31 5.01
CA GLN A 144 14.75 0.33 6.08
C GLN A 144 13.57 0.29 7.04
N PRO A 145 13.25 -0.86 7.67
CA PRO A 145 12.18 -0.91 8.66
C PRO A 145 12.49 -0.01 9.87
N PHE A 146 11.44 0.50 10.52
CA PHE A 146 11.53 1.30 11.74
C PHE A 146 11.99 0.51 12.97
N GLY A 147 11.58 -0.75 13.10
CA GLY A 147 11.79 -1.54 14.32
C GLY A 147 10.52 -2.22 14.81
N VAL A 148 10.17 -1.95 16.08
CA VAL A 148 8.91 -2.41 16.67
C VAL A 148 7.78 -1.45 16.25
N VAL A 149 6.72 -2.02 15.69
CA VAL A 149 5.49 -1.32 15.30
C VAL A 149 4.37 -1.70 16.25
N GLY A 150 3.72 -0.68 16.84
CA GLY A 150 2.45 -0.84 17.52
C GLY A 150 1.30 -0.73 16.53
N ALA A 151 0.34 -1.66 16.56
CA ALA A 151 -0.88 -1.58 15.77
C ALA A 151 -2.08 -1.63 16.70
N ILE A 152 -3.02 -0.69 16.59
CA ILE A 152 -4.25 -0.67 17.39
C ILE A 152 -5.43 -0.63 16.41
N VAL A 153 -6.29 -1.65 16.49
CA VAL A 153 -7.40 -1.84 15.54
C VAL A 153 -8.76 -1.57 16.18
N PRO A 154 -9.76 -1.11 15.39
CA PRO A 154 -11.11 -0.85 15.85
C PRO A 154 -11.90 -2.17 15.87
N TRP A 155 -13.16 -2.06 16.30
CA TRP A 155 -14.07 -3.20 16.44
C TRP A 155 -15.01 -3.40 15.25
N ASN A 156 -15.16 -2.41 14.36
CA ASN A 156 -16.22 -2.41 13.34
C ASN A 156 -15.86 -3.14 12.04
N ALA A 157 -14.57 -3.39 11.81
CA ALA A 157 -14.03 -4.24 10.75
C ALA A 157 -12.65 -4.76 11.20
N ALA A 158 -12.63 -5.42 12.36
CA ALA A 158 -11.41 -5.70 13.11
C ALA A 158 -10.37 -6.46 12.28
N LEU A 159 -10.79 -7.46 11.50
CA LEU A 159 -9.88 -8.35 10.77
C LEU A 159 -9.31 -7.68 9.52
N LEU A 160 -10.11 -6.82 8.88
CA LEU A 160 -9.64 -5.99 7.76
C LEU A 160 -8.48 -5.10 8.21
N PHE A 161 -8.65 -4.35 9.30
CA PHE A 161 -7.61 -3.45 9.81
C PHE A 161 -6.45 -4.21 10.45
N PHE A 162 -6.70 -5.39 11.02
CA PHE A 162 -5.64 -6.27 11.53
C PHE A 162 -4.63 -6.59 10.43
N ALA A 163 -5.09 -7.13 9.30
CA ALA A 163 -4.21 -7.48 8.19
C ALA A 163 -3.66 -6.23 7.48
N GLY A 164 -4.49 -5.20 7.27
CA GLY A 164 -4.12 -3.96 6.60
C GLY A 164 -2.96 -3.22 7.27
N LYS A 165 -2.78 -3.39 8.59
CA LYS A 165 -1.65 -2.82 9.35
C LYS A 165 -0.47 -3.77 9.45
N THR A 166 -0.73 -5.04 9.78
CA THR A 166 0.34 -5.98 10.12
C THR A 166 1.07 -6.52 8.89
N ALA A 167 0.37 -6.78 7.78
CA ALA A 167 0.98 -7.29 6.56
C ALA A 167 2.04 -6.35 5.97
N PRO A 168 1.75 -5.04 5.73
CA PRO A 168 2.78 -4.11 5.24
C PRO A 168 3.91 -3.88 6.25
N ALA A 169 3.64 -3.87 7.56
CA ALA A 169 4.68 -3.73 8.58
C ALA A 169 5.64 -4.93 8.58
N LEU A 170 5.10 -6.15 8.52
CA LEU A 170 5.89 -7.38 8.56
C LEU A 170 6.73 -7.55 7.28
N ILE A 171 6.21 -7.27 6.08
CA ILE A 171 6.96 -7.50 4.83
C ILE A 171 8.13 -6.53 4.71
N THR A 172 7.96 -5.30 5.19
CA THR A 172 9.01 -4.28 5.25
C THR A 172 10.10 -4.61 6.26
N GLY A 173 9.92 -5.65 7.08
CA GLY A 173 10.91 -6.18 8.00
C GLY A 173 10.74 -5.70 9.45
N ASN A 174 9.62 -5.06 9.77
CA ASN A 174 9.29 -4.69 11.15
C ASN A 174 8.71 -5.88 11.92
N THR A 175 8.79 -5.82 13.25
CA THR A 175 8.07 -6.71 14.17
C THR A 175 6.86 -5.98 14.74
N VAL A 176 5.77 -6.70 15.03
CA VAL A 176 4.48 -6.09 15.37
C VAL A 176 3.99 -6.51 16.75
N VAL A 177 3.47 -5.52 17.50
CA VAL A 177 2.60 -5.72 18.65
C VAL A 177 1.23 -5.14 18.32
N LEU A 178 0.24 -6.00 18.08
CA LEU A 178 -1.12 -5.58 17.77
C LEU A 178 -2.00 -5.64 19.01
N LYS A 179 -2.80 -4.60 19.24
CA LYS A 179 -3.85 -4.54 20.27
C LYS A 179 -5.23 -4.55 19.60
N SER A 180 -6.05 -5.54 19.91
CA SER A 180 -7.45 -5.58 19.49
C SER A 180 -8.33 -4.65 20.34
N SER A 181 -9.49 -4.27 19.82
CA SER A 181 -10.50 -3.58 20.61
C SER A 181 -11.17 -4.56 21.60
N GLU A 182 -11.44 -4.06 22.79
CA GLU A 182 -12.26 -4.69 23.82
C GLU A 182 -13.68 -5.04 23.35
N LYS A 183 -14.21 -4.34 22.34
CA LYS A 183 -15.57 -4.57 21.83
C LYS A 183 -15.65 -5.72 20.81
N ALA A 184 -14.55 -6.04 20.14
CA ALA A 184 -14.50 -7.16 19.19
C ALA A 184 -13.16 -7.92 19.25
N PRO A 185 -12.88 -8.64 20.37
CA PRO A 185 -11.58 -9.27 20.57
C PRO A 185 -11.47 -10.69 19.99
N LEU A 186 -12.60 -11.37 19.70
CA LEU A 186 -12.57 -12.81 19.44
C LEU A 186 -11.95 -13.17 18.09
N GLY A 187 -12.22 -12.41 17.02
CA GLY A 187 -11.57 -12.65 15.73
C GLY A 187 -10.05 -12.44 15.81
N ALA A 188 -9.59 -11.43 16.54
CA ALA A 188 -8.17 -11.19 16.77
C ALA A 188 -7.51 -12.31 17.59
N ALA A 189 -8.20 -12.83 18.62
CA ALA A 189 -7.74 -13.99 19.38
C ALA A 189 -7.64 -15.25 18.49
N LYS A 190 -8.60 -15.46 17.59
CA LYS A 190 -8.50 -16.55 16.61
C LYS A 190 -7.32 -16.35 15.68
N PHE A 191 -7.08 -15.13 15.21
CA PHE A 191 -5.90 -14.79 14.43
C PHE A 191 -4.60 -15.12 15.19
N ALA A 192 -4.55 -14.89 16.50
CA ALA A 192 -3.41 -15.23 17.34
C ALA A 192 -3.09 -16.75 17.26
N GLU A 193 -4.11 -17.61 17.32
CA GLU A 193 -3.95 -19.06 17.10
C GLU A 193 -3.44 -19.38 15.68
N LEU A 194 -3.98 -18.72 14.66
CA LEU A 194 -3.59 -18.95 13.27
C LEU A 194 -2.16 -18.48 13.00
N ILE A 195 -1.72 -17.39 13.61
CA ILE A 195 -0.33 -16.90 13.55
C ILE A 195 0.62 -17.91 14.20
N HIS A 196 0.24 -18.45 15.37
CA HIS A 196 1.00 -19.51 16.02
C HIS A 196 1.13 -20.75 15.11
N LYS A 197 0.03 -21.20 14.49
CA LYS A 197 0.02 -22.31 13.52
C LYS A 197 0.80 -22.01 12.23
N ALA A 198 0.80 -20.76 11.79
CA ALA A 198 1.60 -20.30 10.65
C ALA A 198 3.10 -20.43 10.94
N GLY A 199 3.50 -20.35 12.22
CA GLY A 199 4.87 -20.63 12.66
C GLY A 199 5.81 -19.45 12.49
N PHE A 200 5.30 -18.22 12.64
CA PHE A 200 6.16 -17.04 12.70
C PHE A 200 7.21 -17.20 13.81
N PRO A 201 8.45 -16.70 13.62
CA PRO A 201 9.44 -16.74 14.68
C PRO A 201 8.94 -16.03 15.95
N PRO A 202 9.26 -16.55 17.15
CA PRO A 202 8.89 -15.91 18.42
C PRO A 202 9.21 -14.41 18.45
N GLY A 203 8.25 -13.62 18.91
CA GLY A 203 8.36 -12.17 19.03
C GLY A 203 8.10 -11.37 17.75
N VAL A 204 8.13 -11.98 16.56
CA VAL A 204 7.90 -11.24 15.29
C VAL A 204 6.49 -10.67 15.22
N PHE A 205 5.50 -11.45 15.68
CA PHE A 205 4.10 -11.09 15.65
C PHE A 205 3.46 -11.39 17.01
N ASN A 206 3.08 -10.34 17.74
CA ASN A 206 2.41 -10.42 19.03
C ASN A 206 1.01 -9.80 18.92
N VAL A 207 0.04 -10.41 19.59
CA VAL A 207 -1.37 -9.99 19.60
C VAL A 207 -1.84 -9.95 21.04
N ILE A 208 -2.30 -8.79 21.48
CA ILE A 208 -2.83 -8.56 22.83
C ILE A 208 -4.26 -8.03 22.76
N SER A 209 -5.06 -8.33 23.78
CA SER A 209 -6.42 -7.82 23.98
C SER A 209 -6.48 -6.96 25.24
N GLY A 210 -7.43 -6.05 25.34
CA GLY A 210 -7.60 -5.21 26.53
C GLY A 210 -8.35 -3.92 26.22
N HIS A 211 -8.46 -3.01 27.18
CA HIS A 211 -9.02 -1.68 26.98
C HIS A 211 -7.99 -0.68 26.42
N GLY A 212 -8.44 0.54 26.11
CA GLY A 212 -7.54 1.64 25.74
C GLY A 212 -6.57 1.99 26.88
N ASN A 213 -7.04 2.05 28.11
CA ASN A 213 -6.23 2.10 29.33
C ASN A 213 -6.45 0.76 30.07
N PRO A 214 -5.39 -0.01 30.43
CA PRO A 214 -3.98 0.38 30.37
C PRO A 214 -3.26 0.05 29.05
N SER A 215 -3.76 -0.90 28.26
CA SER A 215 -2.94 -1.53 27.21
C SER A 215 -2.61 -0.61 26.03
N GLY A 216 -3.57 0.16 25.54
CA GLY A 216 -3.37 1.10 24.43
C GLY A 216 -2.50 2.31 24.80
N GLU A 217 -2.68 2.85 25.99
CA GLU A 217 -1.86 3.93 26.55
C GLU A 217 -0.41 3.45 26.74
N ALA A 218 -0.21 2.27 27.34
CA ALA A 218 1.11 1.68 27.50
C ALA A 218 1.80 1.48 26.15
N LEU A 219 1.11 0.94 25.15
CA LEU A 219 1.69 0.72 23.81
C LEU A 219 2.04 2.02 23.09
N SER A 220 1.16 3.03 23.14
CA SER A 220 1.38 4.31 22.47
C SER A 220 2.47 5.17 23.12
N SER A 221 2.67 5.05 24.43
CA SER A 221 3.72 5.75 25.17
C SER A 221 5.05 4.97 25.25
N HIS A 222 5.09 3.69 24.85
CA HIS A 222 6.28 2.85 24.98
C HIS A 222 7.49 3.42 24.21
N MET A 223 8.67 3.44 24.86
CA MET A 223 9.88 4.07 24.32
C MET A 223 10.56 3.27 23.21
N ASP A 224 10.36 1.95 23.16
CA ASP A 224 10.92 1.08 22.10
C ASP A 224 10.03 0.91 20.86
N VAL A 225 8.77 1.36 20.91
CA VAL A 225 7.91 1.39 19.72
C VAL A 225 8.33 2.56 18.84
N ARG A 226 8.62 2.32 17.55
CA ARG A 226 9.15 3.33 16.61
C ARG A 226 8.11 3.86 15.62
N ALA A 227 7.06 3.08 15.36
CA ALA A 227 5.87 3.55 14.67
C ALA A 227 4.61 3.00 15.33
N ILE A 228 3.52 3.77 15.32
CA ILE A 228 2.20 3.34 15.76
C ILE A 228 1.16 3.62 14.68
N SER A 229 0.43 2.57 14.28
CA SER A 229 -0.73 2.69 13.39
C SER A 229 -2.01 2.46 14.19
N PHE A 230 -2.92 3.42 14.14
CA PHE A 230 -4.20 3.39 14.84
C PHE A 230 -5.34 3.64 13.87
N THR A 231 -6.38 2.82 13.98
CA THR A 231 -7.69 3.14 13.39
C THR A 231 -8.75 3.24 14.49
N GLY A 232 -9.53 4.31 14.49
CA GLY A 232 -10.62 4.50 15.47
C GLY A 232 -11.07 5.96 15.61
N SER A 233 -11.52 6.35 16.79
CA SER A 233 -12.11 7.68 17.00
C SER A 233 -11.07 8.81 16.94
N GLY A 234 -11.49 10.00 16.51
CA GLY A 234 -10.64 11.19 16.49
C GLY A 234 -10.13 11.60 17.89
N ARG A 235 -10.93 11.37 18.94
CA ARG A 235 -10.53 11.62 20.33
C ARG A 235 -9.35 10.74 20.73
N THR A 236 -9.43 9.45 20.47
CA THR A 236 -8.35 8.49 20.78
C THR A 236 -7.13 8.72 19.89
N GLY A 237 -7.32 9.05 18.61
CA GLY A 237 -6.23 9.39 17.71
C GLY A 237 -5.38 10.57 18.20
N ARG A 238 -6.03 11.62 18.71
CA ARG A 238 -5.33 12.75 19.37
C ARG A 238 -4.56 12.31 20.61
N ALA A 239 -5.16 11.50 21.48
CA ALA A 239 -4.48 10.98 22.67
C ALA A 239 -3.23 10.15 22.31
N ILE A 240 -3.29 9.34 21.26
CA ILE A 240 -2.14 8.58 20.74
C ILE A 240 -1.06 9.51 20.19
N GLN A 241 -1.45 10.54 19.43
CA GLN A 241 -0.52 11.54 18.91
C GLN A 241 0.20 12.27 20.05
N GLU A 242 -0.53 12.65 21.11
CA GLU A 242 0.04 13.26 22.30
C GLU A 242 0.99 12.32 23.05
N ALA A 243 0.61 11.04 23.21
CA ALA A 243 1.46 10.04 23.85
C ALA A 243 2.76 9.81 23.05
N ALA A 244 2.68 9.77 21.72
CA ALA A 244 3.85 9.70 20.84
C ALA A 244 4.74 10.94 21.00
N ALA A 245 4.14 12.14 21.04
CA ALA A 245 4.86 13.40 21.21
C ALA A 245 5.57 13.50 22.57
N LYS A 246 4.91 13.07 23.65
CA LYS A 246 5.42 13.09 25.02
C LYS A 246 6.50 12.03 25.29
N SER A 247 6.56 10.97 24.48
CA SER A 247 7.50 9.85 24.67
C SER A 247 8.75 10.00 23.81
N ASN A 248 8.72 9.49 22.58
CA ASN A 248 9.91 9.32 21.73
C ASN A 248 9.74 9.84 20.30
N LEU A 249 8.70 10.64 20.03
CA LEU A 249 8.39 11.16 18.70
C LEU A 249 8.24 10.06 17.62
N LYS A 250 7.78 8.86 18.02
CA LYS A 250 7.49 7.76 17.10
C LYS A 250 6.58 8.22 15.95
N LYS A 251 6.75 7.61 14.78
CA LYS A 251 5.87 7.84 13.64
C LYS A 251 4.44 7.45 14.02
N VAL A 252 3.48 8.33 13.77
CA VAL A 252 2.05 8.06 14.01
C VAL A 252 1.33 7.99 12.67
N ILE A 253 0.52 6.95 12.48
CA ILE A 253 -0.39 6.78 11.34
C ILE A 253 -1.80 6.66 11.90
N LEU A 254 -2.69 7.53 11.44
CA LEU A 254 -4.05 7.65 11.95
C LEU A 254 -5.05 7.49 10.81
N GLU A 255 -5.95 6.53 10.95
CA GLU A 255 -7.16 6.40 10.14
C GLU A 255 -8.36 6.62 11.05
N LEU A 256 -9.05 7.75 10.88
CA LEU A 256 -10.06 8.21 11.82
C LEU A 256 -11.44 8.29 11.15
N GLY A 257 -12.44 8.68 11.94
CA GLY A 257 -13.81 8.81 11.49
C GLY A 257 -14.04 9.87 10.41
N GLY A 258 -15.29 9.93 9.95
CA GLY A 258 -15.71 10.80 8.88
C GLY A 258 -17.10 11.42 9.08
N LYS A 259 -17.37 12.45 8.28
CA LYS A 259 -18.71 12.97 8.04
C LYS A 259 -18.95 13.08 6.54
N SER A 260 -18.80 11.95 5.87
CA SER A 260 -18.69 11.84 4.42
C SER A 260 -19.92 12.41 3.72
N PRO A 261 -19.77 13.39 2.82
CA PRO A 261 -20.87 13.90 2.03
C PRO A 261 -21.15 13.00 0.82
N VAL A 262 -22.38 13.03 0.32
CA VAL A 262 -22.72 12.63 -1.05
C VAL A 262 -23.53 13.74 -1.69
N ILE A 263 -23.17 14.09 -2.92
CA ILE A 263 -23.85 15.12 -3.73
C ILE A 263 -24.60 14.42 -4.86
N ILE A 264 -25.89 14.69 -5.01
CA ILE A 264 -26.74 14.11 -6.06
C ILE A 264 -27.33 15.23 -6.91
N PHE A 265 -26.91 15.28 -8.17
CA PHE A 265 -27.40 16.24 -9.16
C PHE A 265 -28.63 15.71 -9.91
N ASP A 266 -29.37 16.62 -10.52
CA ASP A 266 -30.63 16.38 -11.23
C ASP A 266 -30.52 15.41 -12.42
N ASP A 267 -29.33 15.31 -13.02
CA ASP A 267 -29.03 14.43 -14.12
C ASP A 267 -28.62 13.01 -13.68
N ALA A 268 -28.50 12.76 -12.37
CA ALA A 268 -28.16 11.45 -11.81
C ALA A 268 -29.23 10.38 -12.06
N ASP A 269 -28.83 9.12 -11.91
CA ASP A 269 -29.79 8.03 -11.69
C ASP A 269 -30.28 8.09 -10.23
N ILE A 270 -31.48 8.62 -10.02
CA ILE A 270 -32.03 8.90 -8.69
C ILE A 270 -32.24 7.60 -7.89
N GLU A 271 -32.77 6.56 -8.52
CA GLU A 271 -33.10 5.29 -7.86
C GLU A 271 -31.81 4.57 -7.44
N GLN A 272 -30.82 4.53 -8.32
CA GLN A 272 -29.51 3.95 -8.01
C GLN A 272 -28.80 4.75 -6.92
N ALA A 273 -28.77 6.08 -7.03
CA ALA A 273 -28.13 6.96 -6.03
C ALA A 273 -28.79 6.82 -4.64
N ALA A 274 -30.11 6.75 -4.57
CA ALA A 274 -30.83 6.55 -3.31
C ALA A 274 -30.53 5.18 -2.71
N LYS A 275 -30.59 4.11 -3.52
CA LYS A 275 -30.27 2.75 -3.08
C LYS A 275 -28.86 2.64 -2.50
N ASP A 276 -27.85 3.12 -3.22
CA ASP A 276 -26.45 3.01 -2.82
C ASP A 276 -26.15 3.87 -1.58
N THR A 277 -26.69 5.10 -1.53
CA THR A 277 -26.51 5.99 -0.38
C THR A 277 -27.14 5.41 0.89
N MET A 278 -28.34 4.85 0.77
CA MET A 278 -29.01 4.23 1.92
C MET A 278 -28.31 2.94 2.35
N HIS A 279 -27.81 2.14 1.40
CA HIS A 279 -26.97 0.98 1.72
C HIS A 279 -25.70 1.40 2.47
N SER A 280 -25.04 2.51 2.11
CA SER A 280 -23.88 3.02 2.86
C SER A 280 -24.18 3.27 4.35
N ILE A 281 -25.42 3.63 4.70
CA ILE A 281 -25.83 3.96 6.06
C ILE A 281 -26.36 2.75 6.81
N GLN A 282 -27.00 1.83 6.10
CA GLN A 282 -27.45 0.57 6.64
C GLN A 282 -26.29 -0.40 6.90
N TRP A 283 -25.26 -0.42 6.04
CA TRP A 283 -24.18 -1.38 6.11
C TRP A 283 -23.50 -1.37 7.48
N ASN A 284 -23.36 -2.54 8.09
CA ASN A 284 -22.87 -2.69 9.48
C ASN A 284 -23.64 -1.84 10.52
N SER A 285 -24.92 -1.59 10.28
CA SER A 285 -25.77 -0.71 11.08
C SER A 285 -25.20 0.70 11.24
N GLY A 286 -24.56 1.21 10.19
CA GLY A 286 -23.98 2.55 10.12
C GLY A 286 -22.65 2.73 10.88
N GLN A 287 -22.07 1.65 11.37
CA GLN A 287 -20.80 1.65 12.12
C GLN A 287 -19.61 1.59 11.16
N VAL A 288 -19.52 2.61 10.29
CA VAL A 288 -18.60 2.66 9.15
C VAL A 288 -18.03 4.07 9.05
N CYS A 289 -16.70 4.22 9.12
CA CYS A 289 -16.02 5.52 9.13
C CYS A 289 -16.30 6.36 7.88
N MET A 290 -16.51 5.69 6.74
CA MET A 290 -16.76 6.33 5.45
C MET A 290 -18.25 6.53 5.12
N ALA A 291 -19.18 6.21 6.03
CA ALA A 291 -20.62 6.27 5.77
C ALA A 291 -21.08 7.66 5.29
N ASN A 292 -21.86 7.70 4.20
CA ASN A 292 -22.40 8.94 3.63
C ASN A 292 -23.55 9.53 4.46
N SER A 293 -23.22 10.04 5.65
CA SER A 293 -24.19 10.52 6.63
C SER A 293 -24.69 11.95 6.38
N ARG A 294 -24.13 12.65 5.37
CA ARG A 294 -24.63 13.92 4.85
C ARG A 294 -24.94 13.80 3.38
N VAL A 295 -26.19 14.03 3.04
CA VAL A 295 -26.68 13.97 1.66
C VAL A 295 -27.08 15.37 1.23
N TYR A 296 -26.57 15.79 0.08
CA TYR A 296 -26.90 17.04 -0.59
C TYR A 296 -27.53 16.73 -1.93
N VAL A 297 -28.85 16.91 -2.05
CA VAL A 297 -29.62 16.58 -3.25
C VAL A 297 -30.14 17.84 -3.93
N GLN A 298 -30.06 17.91 -5.26
CA GLN A 298 -30.53 19.06 -6.01
C GLN A 298 -32.05 19.23 -5.90
N ASP A 299 -32.51 20.47 -5.72
CA ASP A 299 -33.91 20.84 -5.45
C ASP A 299 -34.92 20.25 -6.45
N THR A 300 -34.59 20.22 -7.73
CA THR A 300 -35.45 19.69 -8.81
C THR A 300 -35.76 18.19 -8.69
N ILE A 301 -34.98 17.43 -7.92
CA ILE A 301 -35.14 15.97 -7.74
C ILE A 301 -35.33 15.54 -6.28
N ALA A 302 -35.30 16.48 -5.33
CA ALA A 302 -35.27 16.20 -3.90
C ALA A 302 -36.42 15.31 -3.42
N GLU A 303 -37.66 15.61 -3.82
CA GLU A 303 -38.84 14.83 -3.41
C GLU A 303 -38.74 13.36 -3.85
N LYS A 304 -38.36 13.13 -5.10
CA LYS A 304 -38.21 11.78 -5.67
C LYS A 304 -37.10 11.00 -4.95
N PHE A 305 -35.97 11.65 -4.68
CA PHE A 305 -34.85 11.05 -3.97
C PHE A 305 -35.22 10.69 -2.53
N ILE A 306 -35.95 11.55 -1.82
CA ILE A 306 -36.39 11.31 -0.44
C ILE A 306 -37.32 10.10 -0.37
N GLU A 307 -38.30 10.00 -1.28
CA GLU A 307 -39.21 8.84 -1.31
C GLU A 307 -38.48 7.53 -1.67
N ALA A 308 -37.57 7.56 -2.64
CA ALA A 308 -36.72 6.42 -2.96
C ALA A 308 -35.84 6.00 -1.76
N SER A 309 -35.30 6.98 -1.02
CA SER A 309 -34.46 6.74 0.17
C SER A 309 -35.25 6.09 1.31
N LYS A 310 -36.47 6.57 1.60
CA LYS A 310 -37.37 5.96 2.59
C LYS A 310 -37.65 4.50 2.27
N LYS A 311 -38.01 4.23 1.02
CA LYS A 311 -38.27 2.87 0.51
C LYS A 311 -37.04 1.96 0.64
N ALA A 312 -35.86 2.46 0.30
CA ALA A 312 -34.62 1.69 0.40
C ALA A 312 -34.30 1.31 1.85
N LEU A 313 -34.37 2.25 2.80
CA LEU A 313 -34.11 1.95 4.22
C LEU A 313 -35.19 1.11 4.89
N ALA A 314 -36.45 1.20 4.45
CA ALA A 314 -37.53 0.38 4.97
C ALA A 314 -37.37 -1.12 4.63
N ALA A 315 -36.48 -1.47 3.69
CA ALA A 315 -36.19 -2.85 3.31
C ALA A 315 -35.20 -3.55 4.25
N ALA A 316 -34.57 -2.83 5.19
CA ALA A 316 -33.64 -3.38 6.17
C ALA A 316 -34.32 -4.43 7.05
N LYS A 317 -33.61 -5.53 7.31
CA LYS A 317 -34.08 -6.70 8.05
C LYS A 317 -33.28 -6.84 9.34
N PRO A 318 -33.74 -6.20 10.43
CA PRO A 318 -33.11 -6.35 11.73
C PRO A 318 -33.29 -7.76 12.27
N GLY A 319 -32.27 -8.30 12.95
CA GLY A 319 -32.39 -9.59 13.60
C GLY A 319 -31.07 -10.13 14.14
N ASP A 320 -31.11 -11.39 14.56
CA ASP A 320 -29.92 -12.14 14.96
C ASP A 320 -28.91 -12.18 13.79
N PRO A 321 -27.68 -11.63 13.97
CA PRO A 321 -26.66 -11.53 12.93
C PRO A 321 -26.24 -12.87 12.31
N THR A 322 -26.54 -13.99 12.98
CA THR A 322 -26.24 -15.33 12.47
C THR A 322 -27.31 -15.91 11.53
N GLN A 323 -28.49 -15.27 11.46
CA GLN A 323 -29.59 -15.76 10.66
C GLN A 323 -29.48 -15.36 9.18
N LYS A 324 -29.88 -16.28 8.29
CA LYS A 324 -29.90 -16.02 6.85
C LYS A 324 -30.91 -14.93 6.52
N GLY A 325 -30.48 -13.93 5.74
CA GLY A 325 -31.34 -12.85 5.26
C GLY A 325 -31.47 -11.66 6.21
N VAL A 326 -30.80 -11.69 7.37
CA VAL A 326 -30.56 -10.51 8.22
C VAL A 326 -29.44 -9.68 7.60
N ASP A 327 -29.67 -8.37 7.48
CA ASP A 327 -28.74 -7.39 6.93
C ASP A 327 -28.65 -6.12 7.79
N HIS A 328 -29.22 -6.14 9.00
CA HIS A 328 -29.17 -5.03 9.96
C HIS A 328 -28.93 -5.55 11.37
N GLY A 329 -27.68 -5.45 11.83
CA GLY A 329 -27.27 -5.91 13.17
C GLY A 329 -27.56 -4.90 14.28
N PRO A 330 -27.24 -5.25 15.54
CA PRO A 330 -27.26 -4.30 16.65
C PRO A 330 -26.08 -3.30 16.56
N GLN A 331 -26.12 -2.25 17.38
CA GLN A 331 -24.92 -1.48 17.72
C GLN A 331 -23.98 -2.34 18.58
N ALA A 332 -22.67 -2.13 18.47
CA ALA A 332 -21.66 -3.04 19.03
C ALA A 332 -21.73 -3.21 20.55
N ASP A 333 -22.18 -2.19 21.28
CA ASP A 333 -22.40 -2.27 22.72
C ASP A 333 -23.42 -1.22 23.20
N LYS A 334 -23.74 -1.30 24.51
CA LYS A 334 -24.64 -0.35 25.18
C LYS A 334 -24.18 1.10 25.05
N THR A 335 -22.89 1.36 25.18
CA THR A 335 -22.34 2.72 25.08
C THR A 335 -22.55 3.31 23.69
N GLN A 336 -22.32 2.52 22.64
CA GLN A 336 -22.56 2.95 21.26
C GLN A 336 -24.05 3.15 21.00
N TYR A 337 -24.90 2.24 21.48
CA TYR A 337 -26.36 2.36 21.41
C TYR A 337 -26.88 3.66 22.03
N GLU A 338 -26.50 3.95 23.27
CA GLU A 338 -26.91 5.16 23.99
C GLU A 338 -26.35 6.42 23.30
N THR A 339 -25.11 6.36 22.78
CA THR A 339 -24.51 7.47 22.03
C THR A 339 -25.32 7.79 20.78
N VAL A 340 -25.67 6.78 19.97
CA VAL A 340 -26.46 6.99 18.75
C VAL A 340 -27.86 7.52 19.07
N LEU A 341 -28.53 6.99 20.11
CA LEU A 341 -29.83 7.51 20.54
C LEU A 341 -29.75 8.98 20.98
N SER A 342 -28.68 9.37 21.69
CA SER A 342 -28.47 10.76 22.10
C SER A 342 -28.35 11.70 20.88
N TYR A 343 -27.67 11.27 19.81
CA TYR A 343 -27.62 12.04 18.56
C TYR A 343 -28.96 12.11 17.85
N ILE A 344 -29.75 11.03 17.86
CA ILE A 344 -31.11 11.05 17.32
C ILE A 344 -31.97 12.07 18.07
N ASP A 345 -31.84 12.16 19.39
CA ASP A 345 -32.58 13.15 20.19
C ASP A 345 -32.11 14.58 19.93
N GLU A 346 -30.82 14.82 19.71
CA GLU A 346 -30.34 16.12 19.22
C GLU A 346 -30.85 16.43 17.81
N GLY A 347 -30.97 15.42 16.95
CA GLY A 347 -31.48 15.58 15.60
C GLY A 347 -32.94 16.03 15.56
N LYS A 348 -33.78 15.51 16.47
CA LYS A 348 -35.18 15.94 16.60
C LYS A 348 -35.33 17.42 16.94
N LYS A 349 -34.30 18.06 17.51
CA LYS A 349 -34.29 19.50 17.84
C LYS A 349 -33.84 20.39 16.68
N SER A 350 -33.13 19.83 15.71
CA SER A 350 -32.38 20.58 14.69
C SER A 350 -32.69 20.19 13.25
N GLY A 351 -33.54 19.18 13.05
CA GLY A 351 -34.03 18.72 11.75
C GLY A 351 -35.37 18.00 11.88
N LYS A 352 -35.97 17.66 10.74
CA LYS A 352 -37.25 16.97 10.66
C LYS A 352 -37.04 15.46 10.55
N LEU A 353 -37.39 14.72 11.61
CA LEU A 353 -37.41 13.26 11.58
C LEU A 353 -38.53 12.76 10.66
N VAL A 354 -38.20 11.98 9.62
CA VAL A 354 -39.18 11.45 8.67
C VAL A 354 -39.26 9.92 8.62
N GLN A 355 -38.27 9.22 9.18
CA GLN A 355 -38.24 7.75 9.28
C GLN A 355 -37.31 7.33 10.41
N GLY A 356 -37.67 6.24 11.12
CA GLY A 356 -36.87 5.65 12.20
C GLY A 356 -36.88 6.44 13.51
N GLY A 357 -35.72 6.51 14.16
CA GLY A 357 -35.49 7.33 15.36
C GLY A 357 -35.77 6.63 16.69
N LYS A 358 -35.90 5.31 16.68
CA LYS A 358 -36.14 4.49 17.89
C LYS A 358 -35.13 3.35 18.01
N GLY A 359 -34.78 3.05 19.25
CA GLY A 359 -34.12 1.81 19.62
C GLY A 359 -35.13 0.75 20.06
N SER A 360 -34.72 -0.52 20.07
CA SER A 360 -35.62 -1.65 20.41
C SER A 360 -35.10 -2.55 21.53
N TYR A 361 -34.18 -2.04 22.36
CA TYR A 361 -33.63 -2.78 23.50
C TYR A 361 -34.72 -3.34 24.43
N ASP A 362 -35.70 -2.53 24.83
CA ASP A 362 -36.79 -2.97 25.74
C ASP A 362 -37.65 -4.09 25.15
N LYS A 363 -37.65 -4.27 23.83
CA LYS A 363 -38.45 -5.29 23.12
C LYS A 363 -37.64 -6.54 22.78
N THR A 364 -36.35 -6.39 22.52
CA THR A 364 -35.51 -7.45 21.92
C THR A 364 -34.38 -7.92 22.82
N GLY A 365 -34.02 -7.15 23.85
CA GLY A 365 -32.80 -7.37 24.64
C GLY A 365 -31.50 -6.99 23.90
N GLY A 366 -31.57 -6.69 22.59
CA GLY A 366 -30.44 -6.33 21.76
C GLY A 366 -30.34 -4.84 21.46
N PHE A 367 -29.15 -4.36 21.15
CA PHE A 367 -28.84 -2.94 20.90
C PHE A 367 -29.23 -2.47 19.48
N PHE A 368 -30.42 -2.83 18.99
CA PHE A 368 -30.86 -2.46 17.64
C PHE A 368 -31.46 -1.06 17.58
N ILE A 369 -31.06 -0.30 16.55
CA ILE A 369 -31.59 1.04 16.25
C ILE A 369 -32.17 1.04 14.84
N GLU A 370 -33.37 1.62 14.68
CA GLU A 370 -34.01 1.77 13.38
C GLU A 370 -33.20 2.68 12.45
N PRO A 371 -33.04 2.33 11.15
CA PRO A 371 -32.46 3.25 10.18
C PRO A 371 -33.24 4.56 10.13
N THR A 372 -32.54 5.67 10.30
CA THR A 372 -33.12 6.98 10.63
C THR A 372 -32.79 8.03 9.57
N ILE A 373 -33.82 8.76 9.12
CA ILE A 373 -33.67 9.88 8.17
C ILE A 373 -34.12 11.18 8.81
N PHE A 374 -33.23 12.18 8.79
CA PHE A 374 -33.55 13.58 9.05
C PHE A 374 -33.53 14.40 7.75
N LEU A 375 -34.52 15.27 7.60
CA LEU A 375 -34.55 16.30 6.56
C LEU A 375 -34.31 17.68 7.16
N ASP A 376 -34.00 18.66 6.31
CA ASP A 376 -33.97 20.09 6.65
C ASP A 376 -33.13 20.38 7.91
N THR A 377 -32.01 19.69 8.05
CA THR A 377 -31.17 19.78 9.25
C THR A 377 -30.25 20.98 9.12
N ALA A 378 -30.22 21.86 10.13
CA ALA A 378 -29.34 23.03 10.10
C ALA A 378 -27.86 22.62 9.93
N GLU A 379 -27.10 23.27 9.03
CA GLU A 379 -25.71 22.86 8.73
C GLU A 379 -24.78 22.94 9.94
N ASN A 380 -25.06 23.84 10.90
CA ASN A 380 -24.31 23.96 12.15
C ASN A 380 -24.80 23.02 13.26
N ALA A 381 -25.82 22.19 13.00
CA ALA A 381 -26.32 21.23 13.97
C ALA A 381 -25.26 20.18 14.30
N LYS A 382 -25.30 19.70 15.54
CA LYS A 382 -24.38 18.67 16.03
C LYS A 382 -24.37 17.42 15.13
N ILE A 383 -25.55 16.96 14.71
CA ILE A 383 -25.72 15.80 13.81
C ILE A 383 -25.22 16.02 12.38
N MET A 384 -24.93 17.27 11.98
CA MET A 384 -24.26 17.62 10.72
C MET A 384 -22.74 17.76 10.89
N LYS A 385 -22.24 18.11 12.07
CA LYS A 385 -20.81 18.34 12.32
C LYS A 385 -20.08 17.14 12.91
N GLU A 386 -20.76 16.31 13.70
CA GLU A 386 -20.15 15.20 14.43
C GLU A 386 -20.50 13.84 13.80
N GLU A 387 -19.55 12.89 13.91
CA GLU A 387 -19.74 11.50 13.51
C GLU A 387 -20.65 10.79 14.52
N ILE A 388 -21.76 10.23 14.02
CA ILE A 388 -22.75 9.51 14.84
C ILE A 388 -22.35 8.03 14.99
N PHE A 389 -21.80 7.45 13.93
CA PHE A 389 -21.39 6.04 13.86
C PHE A 389 -22.54 5.05 14.18
N GLY A 390 -23.68 5.32 13.56
CA GLY A 390 -24.91 4.54 13.64
C GLY A 390 -25.77 4.79 12.39
N PRO A 391 -26.94 4.15 12.25
CA PRO A 391 -27.69 4.11 10.99
C PRO A 391 -28.55 5.37 10.82
N VAL A 392 -27.90 6.55 10.78
CA VAL A 392 -28.54 7.87 10.76
C VAL A 392 -28.01 8.69 9.58
N VAL A 393 -28.92 9.21 8.75
CA VAL A 393 -28.58 10.05 7.59
C VAL A 393 -29.34 11.38 7.63
N ASN A 394 -28.65 12.43 7.18
CA ASN A 394 -29.23 13.77 7.01
C ASN A 394 -29.32 14.08 5.53
N ILE A 395 -30.50 14.50 5.06
CA ILE A 395 -30.74 14.86 3.66
C ILE A 395 -31.12 16.34 3.61
N ASN A 396 -30.24 17.13 3.01
CA ASN A 396 -30.43 18.55 2.77
C ASN A 396 -30.50 18.83 1.26
N VAL A 397 -31.22 19.90 0.91
CA VAL A 397 -31.39 20.33 -0.47
C VAL A 397 -30.33 21.37 -0.84
N ILE A 398 -29.85 21.30 -2.08
CA ILE A 398 -28.94 22.28 -2.71
C ILE A 398 -29.52 22.80 -4.01
N LYS A 399 -29.11 24.00 -4.43
CA LYS A 399 -29.54 24.63 -5.69
C LYS A 399 -28.44 24.69 -6.73
N THR A 400 -27.19 24.89 -6.31
CA THR A 400 -26.07 25.05 -7.23
C THR A 400 -24.91 24.09 -6.91
N GLU A 401 -24.06 23.87 -7.91
CA GLU A 401 -22.83 23.07 -7.79
C GLU A 401 -21.89 23.67 -6.73
N GLU A 402 -21.76 25.00 -6.71
CA GLU A 402 -20.90 25.74 -5.78
C GLU A 402 -21.39 25.61 -4.34
N GLU A 403 -22.71 25.74 -4.12
CA GLU A 403 -23.33 25.54 -2.80
C GLU A 403 -23.08 24.12 -2.29
N ALA A 404 -23.25 23.12 -3.16
CA ALA A 404 -23.05 21.72 -2.81
C ALA A 404 -21.60 21.43 -2.37
N VAL A 405 -20.62 21.93 -3.13
CA VAL A 405 -19.20 21.81 -2.79
C VAL A 405 -18.88 22.52 -1.47
N GLN A 406 -19.39 23.74 -1.28
CA GLN A 406 -19.16 24.51 -0.05
C GLN A 406 -19.67 23.76 1.18
N LYS A 407 -20.93 23.29 1.14
CA LYS A 407 -21.54 22.53 2.25
C LYS A 407 -20.86 21.18 2.48
N ALA A 408 -20.54 20.45 1.40
CA ALA A 408 -19.81 19.19 1.49
C ALA A 408 -18.46 19.36 2.21
N ASN A 409 -17.74 20.44 1.93
CA ASN A 409 -16.44 20.74 2.53
C ASN A 409 -16.52 21.38 3.92
N ASP A 410 -17.68 21.87 4.36
CA ASP A 410 -17.90 22.52 5.66
C ASP A 410 -17.98 21.49 6.81
N THR A 411 -16.84 20.85 7.06
CA THR A 411 -16.61 19.89 8.14
C THR A 411 -15.11 19.80 8.43
N GLU A 412 -14.75 19.44 9.65
CA GLU A 412 -13.36 19.12 10.02
C GLU A 412 -12.89 17.75 9.50
N PHE A 413 -13.82 16.93 9.00
CA PHE A 413 -13.52 15.61 8.43
C PHE A 413 -13.20 15.70 6.93
N GLY A 414 -12.64 14.62 6.39
CA GLY A 414 -12.29 14.53 4.97
C GLY A 414 -11.94 13.10 4.53
N LEU A 415 -12.68 12.10 5.01
CA LEU A 415 -12.37 10.70 4.69
C LEU A 415 -12.83 10.32 3.28
N TYR A 416 -14.14 10.32 3.07
CA TYR A 416 -14.79 9.87 1.84
C TYR A 416 -15.79 10.92 1.37
N ALA A 417 -16.00 11.04 0.06
CA ALA A 417 -17.10 11.77 -0.53
C ALA A 417 -17.64 11.03 -1.76
N ALA A 418 -18.86 11.35 -2.19
CA ALA A 418 -19.40 10.82 -3.43
C ALA A 418 -20.17 11.87 -4.23
N VAL A 419 -20.20 11.70 -5.54
CA VAL A 419 -20.92 12.57 -6.48
C VAL A 419 -21.68 11.71 -7.48
N TYR A 420 -22.99 11.94 -7.62
CA TYR A 420 -23.83 11.32 -8.63
C TYR A 420 -24.23 12.35 -9.68
N THR A 421 -23.83 12.11 -10.93
CA THR A 421 -24.14 12.95 -12.10
C THR A 421 -23.77 12.20 -13.38
N LYS A 422 -24.48 12.46 -14.48
CA LYS A 422 -24.13 11.94 -15.83
C LYS A 422 -23.18 12.89 -16.56
N ASN A 423 -23.06 14.14 -16.10
CA ASN A 423 -22.14 15.12 -16.64
C ASN A 423 -20.70 14.87 -16.14
N ILE A 424 -19.84 14.38 -17.03
CA ILE A 424 -18.44 14.06 -16.72
C ILE A 424 -17.63 15.30 -16.33
N ASP A 425 -17.86 16.45 -16.98
CA ASP A 425 -17.14 17.68 -16.66
C ASP A 425 -17.47 18.15 -15.24
N ARG A 426 -18.75 18.06 -14.85
CA ARG A 426 -19.20 18.31 -13.48
C ARG A 426 -18.57 17.32 -12.51
N ALA A 427 -18.59 16.03 -12.82
CA ALA A 427 -18.01 15.00 -11.97
C ALA A 427 -16.53 15.30 -11.67
N MET A 428 -15.75 15.69 -12.69
CA MET A 428 -14.34 16.04 -12.52
C MET A 428 -14.14 17.35 -11.74
N ARG A 429 -14.90 18.41 -12.05
CA ARG A 429 -14.82 19.69 -11.32
C ARG A 429 -15.16 19.55 -9.85
N VAL A 430 -16.24 18.84 -9.53
CA VAL A 430 -16.69 18.65 -8.14
C VAL A 430 -15.68 17.77 -7.40
N THR A 431 -15.22 16.68 -8.02
CA THR A 431 -14.21 15.79 -7.41
C THR A 431 -12.93 16.53 -7.03
N GLN A 432 -12.41 17.41 -7.91
CA GLN A 432 -11.21 18.19 -7.63
C GLN A 432 -11.38 19.21 -6.49
N GLN A 433 -12.60 19.66 -6.23
CA GLN A 433 -12.89 20.64 -5.18
C GLN A 433 -13.23 19.99 -3.83
N LEU A 434 -13.57 18.71 -3.80
CA LEU A 434 -13.90 18.00 -2.56
C LEU A 434 -12.63 17.71 -1.74
N ASN A 435 -12.62 18.19 -0.49
CA ASN A 435 -11.54 17.99 0.46
C ASN A 435 -11.69 16.63 1.16
N SER A 436 -11.64 15.56 0.38
CA SER A 436 -11.72 14.17 0.87
C SER A 436 -10.61 13.32 0.27
N GLY A 437 -10.09 12.37 1.05
CA GLY A 437 -9.03 11.50 0.57
C GLY A 437 -9.49 10.42 -0.40
N TYR A 438 -10.80 10.15 -0.42
CA TYR A 438 -11.43 9.23 -1.35
C TYR A 438 -12.71 9.85 -1.92
N VAL A 439 -12.90 9.77 -3.24
CA VAL A 439 -14.11 10.31 -3.92
C VAL A 439 -14.67 9.28 -4.89
N GLY A 440 -15.93 8.87 -4.68
CA GLY A 440 -16.69 8.03 -5.61
C GLY A 440 -17.48 8.87 -6.62
N ILE A 441 -17.51 8.44 -7.88
CA ILE A 441 -18.33 9.05 -8.94
C ILE A 441 -19.32 8.01 -9.42
N ASN A 442 -20.62 8.27 -9.24
CA ASN A 442 -21.71 7.32 -9.52
C ASN A 442 -21.58 5.98 -8.79
N CYS A 443 -20.90 6.01 -7.64
CA CYS A 443 -20.80 4.94 -6.67
C CYS A 443 -20.45 5.55 -5.31
N THR A 444 -20.61 4.80 -4.22
CA THR A 444 -20.28 5.31 -2.89
C THR A 444 -19.86 4.21 -1.91
N SER A 445 -19.52 4.61 -0.69
CA SER A 445 -19.26 3.71 0.44
C SER A 445 -20.29 2.57 0.51
N PRO A 446 -19.88 1.33 0.81
CA PRO A 446 -18.53 0.91 1.22
C PRO A 446 -17.57 0.59 0.06
N THR A 447 -17.84 1.08 -1.15
CA THR A 447 -17.00 0.79 -2.33
C THR A 447 -15.63 1.49 -2.23
N THR A 448 -14.56 0.73 -2.43
CA THR A 448 -13.18 1.23 -2.52
C THR A 448 -12.44 0.52 -3.66
N ALA A 449 -11.39 1.13 -4.19
CA ALA A 449 -10.51 0.52 -5.18
C ALA A 449 -9.51 -0.40 -4.50
N ARG A 450 -9.17 -1.48 -5.20
CA ARG A 450 -8.30 -2.54 -4.70
C ARG A 450 -6.82 -2.29 -4.96
N ASP A 451 -6.40 -1.11 -5.35
CA ASP A 451 -4.98 -0.84 -5.68
C ASP A 451 -4.59 0.61 -5.38
N LEU A 452 -5.52 1.38 -4.83
CA LEU A 452 -5.33 2.79 -4.48
C LEU A 452 -5.22 2.98 -2.97
N PRO A 453 -4.59 4.09 -2.54
CA PRO A 453 -4.54 4.45 -1.14
C PRO A 453 -5.93 4.85 -0.63
N PHE A 454 -6.15 4.56 0.63
CA PHE A 454 -7.27 5.00 1.45
C PHE A 454 -6.73 5.85 2.60
N GLY A 455 -7.50 6.87 2.99
CA GLY A 455 -7.24 7.63 4.21
C GLY A 455 -7.62 9.09 4.10
N GLY A 456 -7.74 9.76 5.24
CA GLY A 456 -8.43 11.05 5.33
C GLY A 456 -7.60 12.30 5.01
N TYR A 457 -8.30 13.34 4.59
CA TYR A 457 -7.90 14.74 4.71
C TYR A 457 -8.25 15.25 6.12
N LYS A 458 -7.68 16.41 6.49
CA LYS A 458 -8.02 17.15 7.72
C LYS A 458 -7.95 16.24 8.97
N SER A 459 -8.99 16.24 9.81
CA SER A 459 -9.00 15.45 11.05
C SER A 459 -9.36 13.97 10.85
N SER A 460 -9.67 13.54 9.63
CA SER A 460 -9.98 12.13 9.34
C SER A 460 -8.74 11.22 9.26
N GLY A 461 -7.53 11.77 9.36
CA GLY A 461 -6.35 10.92 9.46
C GLY A 461 -5.03 11.60 9.11
N GLN A 462 -3.95 10.83 9.27
CA GLN A 462 -2.58 11.19 8.89
C GLN A 462 -1.88 9.94 8.34
N GLY A 463 -1.35 10.03 7.13
CA GLY A 463 -0.86 8.87 6.37
C GLY A 463 -1.94 8.32 5.43
N ARG A 464 -1.61 7.22 4.75
CA ARG A 464 -2.54 6.50 3.88
C ARG A 464 -2.31 5.01 4.06
N GLU A 465 -3.38 4.25 4.17
CA GLU A 465 -3.35 2.79 4.16
C GLU A 465 -3.85 2.26 2.80
N GLY A 466 -3.39 1.11 2.37
CA GLY A 466 -3.75 0.50 1.09
C GLY A 466 -2.54 0.17 0.23
N TRP A 467 -2.44 -1.10 -0.16
CA TRP A 467 -1.48 -1.64 -1.12
C TRP A 467 -0.06 -1.06 -0.96
N LEU A 468 0.59 -0.62 -2.04
CA LEU A 468 1.98 -0.18 -1.96
C LEU A 468 2.19 1.03 -1.03
N TYR A 469 1.21 1.93 -0.93
CA TYR A 469 1.30 3.12 -0.09
C TYR A 469 1.45 2.79 1.39
N SER A 470 0.83 1.70 1.88
CA SER A 470 1.01 1.30 3.27
C SER A 470 2.45 0.98 3.63
N MET A 471 3.27 0.48 2.71
CA MET A 471 4.67 0.15 3.02
C MET A 471 5.47 1.39 3.38
N ASP A 472 5.13 2.54 2.80
CA ASP A 472 5.78 3.82 3.09
C ASP A 472 5.57 4.27 4.54
N ASN A 473 4.49 3.84 5.19
CA ASN A 473 4.26 4.10 6.61
C ASN A 473 5.24 3.35 7.52
N PHE A 474 5.88 2.29 7.03
CA PHE A 474 6.69 1.37 7.83
C PHE A 474 8.16 1.30 7.39
N LEU A 475 8.59 2.23 6.53
CA LEU A 475 9.95 2.36 6.04
C LEU A 475 10.53 3.74 6.37
N GLU A 476 11.72 3.75 6.97
CA GLU A 476 12.56 4.93 7.19
C GLU A 476 13.56 5.09 6.03
N VAL A 477 13.74 6.33 5.58
CA VAL A 477 14.60 6.66 4.44
C VAL A 477 15.96 7.15 4.94
N LYS A 478 17.03 6.46 4.57
CA LYS A 478 18.41 6.81 4.90
C LYS A 478 19.20 7.20 3.66
N SER A 479 19.71 8.42 3.61
CA SER A 479 20.64 8.85 2.56
C SER A 479 22.06 8.35 2.84
N VAL A 480 22.69 7.77 1.84
CA VAL A 480 24.07 7.29 1.85
C VAL A 480 24.84 8.00 0.74
N MET A 481 26.04 8.46 1.05
CA MET A 481 26.91 9.17 0.13
C MET A 481 28.29 8.52 0.15
N MET A 482 28.74 8.06 -1.01
CA MET A 482 30.03 7.43 -1.18
C MET A 482 30.88 8.28 -2.11
N LYS A 483 32.06 8.71 -1.65
CA LYS A 483 33.01 9.45 -2.48
C LYS A 483 33.55 8.54 -3.59
N SER A 484 33.36 8.95 -4.83
CA SER A 484 33.92 8.30 -6.00
C SER A 484 35.31 8.87 -6.29
N TYR A 485 36.32 8.02 -6.26
CA TYR A 485 37.70 8.39 -6.62
C TYR A 485 38.04 8.11 -8.09
N VAL A 486 37.04 7.82 -8.92
CA VAL A 486 37.24 7.44 -10.33
C VAL A 486 37.95 8.56 -11.11
N ASP A 487 37.60 9.84 -10.89
CA ASP A 487 38.30 10.97 -11.52
C ASP A 487 39.74 11.16 -10.99
N LEU A 488 39.97 10.83 -9.72
CA LEU A 488 41.29 10.91 -9.09
C LEU A 488 42.23 9.79 -9.59
N LEU A 489 41.68 8.63 -9.89
CA LEU A 489 42.41 7.50 -10.45
C LEU A 489 42.67 7.70 -11.95
N LEU A 490 41.68 8.16 -12.72
CA LEU A 490 41.83 8.44 -14.15
C LEU A 490 42.81 9.60 -14.40
N SER A 491 42.81 10.65 -13.58
CA SER A 491 43.82 11.70 -13.65
C SER A 491 45.23 11.17 -13.36
N LYS A 492 45.41 10.35 -12.31
CA LYS A 492 46.71 9.72 -12.00
C LYS A 492 47.20 8.77 -13.09
N VAL A 493 46.30 7.98 -13.70
CA VAL A 493 46.66 7.07 -14.80
C VAL A 493 47.01 7.84 -16.07
N ARG A 494 46.23 8.87 -16.43
CA ARG A 494 46.54 9.74 -17.58
C ARG A 494 47.88 10.46 -17.40
N VAL A 495 48.19 10.90 -16.18
CA VAL A 495 49.49 11.51 -15.82
C VAL A 495 50.62 10.50 -15.93
N ALA A 496 50.44 9.28 -15.41
CA ALA A 496 51.46 8.23 -15.52
C ALA A 496 51.73 7.81 -16.98
N GLN A 497 50.68 7.77 -17.80
CA GLN A 497 50.80 7.54 -19.24
C GLN A 497 51.48 8.71 -19.96
N LEU A 498 51.09 9.96 -19.66
CA LEU A 498 51.76 11.15 -20.21
C LEU A 498 53.24 11.19 -19.81
N SER A 499 53.57 10.88 -18.56
CA SER A 499 54.94 10.86 -18.07
C SER A 499 55.80 9.79 -18.77
N ARG A 500 55.22 8.62 -19.06
CA ARG A 500 55.88 7.58 -19.90
C ARG A 500 56.06 7.99 -21.35
N VAL A 501 55.11 8.71 -21.94
CA VAL A 501 55.25 9.24 -23.31
C VAL A 501 56.33 10.33 -23.35
N LEU A 502 56.35 11.22 -22.35
CA LEU A 502 57.36 12.28 -22.23
C LEU A 502 58.77 11.73 -21.93
N SER A 503 58.90 10.58 -21.27
CA SER A 503 60.21 9.99 -20.99
C SER A 503 60.93 9.48 -22.25
N GLN A 504 60.20 9.18 -23.33
CA GLN A 504 60.73 8.75 -24.63
C GLN A 504 61.29 9.88 -25.50
N PHE A 505 61.04 11.16 -25.15
CA PHE A 505 61.67 12.30 -25.82
C PHE A 505 63.06 12.57 -25.21
N GLY A 506 64.05 12.83 -26.07
CA GLY A 506 65.46 13.04 -25.71
C GLY A 506 65.73 14.19 -24.73
N SER A 507 66.90 14.19 -24.09
CA SER A 507 67.28 15.14 -23.04
C SER A 507 67.44 16.58 -23.57
N GLY A 508 66.50 17.45 -23.22
CA GLY A 508 66.55 18.89 -23.49
C GLY A 508 65.57 19.66 -22.61
N SER A 509 65.76 20.98 -22.49
CA SER A 509 64.98 21.88 -21.59
C SER A 509 63.46 21.76 -21.73
N VAL A 510 62.98 21.42 -22.93
CA VAL A 510 61.56 21.20 -23.24
C VAL A 510 60.95 20.05 -22.43
N LYS A 511 61.72 18.99 -22.12
CA LYS A 511 61.27 17.86 -21.31
C LYS A 511 61.03 18.26 -19.85
N ALA A 512 61.90 19.11 -19.30
CA ALA A 512 61.79 19.60 -17.93
C ALA A 512 60.56 20.51 -17.76
N ASP A 513 60.32 21.41 -18.72
CA ASP A 513 59.17 22.32 -18.69
C ASP A 513 57.83 21.59 -18.88
N MET A 514 57.79 20.56 -19.74
CA MET A 514 56.59 19.74 -19.90
C MET A 514 56.31 18.86 -18.67
N LEU A 515 57.33 18.28 -18.04
CA LEU A 515 57.17 17.52 -16.79
C LEU A 515 56.74 18.41 -15.62
N ALA A 516 57.29 19.62 -15.50
CA ALA A 516 56.89 20.60 -14.49
C ALA A 516 55.42 21.02 -14.67
N SER A 517 54.99 21.24 -15.92
CA SER A 517 53.59 21.59 -16.25
C SER A 517 52.62 20.46 -15.96
N VAL A 518 53.00 19.21 -16.25
CA VAL A 518 52.19 18.02 -15.91
C VAL A 518 52.08 17.88 -14.40
N ASN A 519 53.19 17.97 -13.65
CA ASN A 519 53.20 17.84 -12.19
C ASN A 519 52.39 18.94 -11.48
N ALA A 520 52.44 20.18 -11.98
CA ALA A 520 51.61 21.28 -11.50
C ALA A 520 50.11 21.04 -11.74
N ALA A 521 49.75 20.41 -12.86
CA ALA A 521 48.35 20.07 -13.17
C ALA A 521 47.78 18.91 -12.31
N VAL A 522 48.62 18.13 -11.62
CA VAL A 522 48.15 17.02 -10.74
C VAL A 522 48.20 17.37 -9.25
N GLY A 523 48.69 18.56 -8.90
CA GLY A 523 48.84 19.00 -7.51
C GLY A 523 49.83 18.16 -6.69
N ILE A 524 50.76 17.44 -7.32
CA ILE A 524 51.83 16.73 -6.60
C ILE A 524 52.95 17.75 -6.36
N SER A 525 52.84 18.57 -5.31
CA SER A 525 53.99 19.30 -4.78
C SER A 525 54.77 18.36 -3.85
N SER A 526 56.07 18.24 -4.10
CA SER A 526 56.99 17.48 -3.27
C SER A 526 57.29 18.23 -1.98
N HIS A 527 56.37 18.26 -1.02
CA HIS A 527 56.64 18.78 0.33
C HIS A 527 56.33 17.72 1.40
N ASN A 528 57.43 17.24 1.97
CA ASN A 528 57.51 16.35 3.12
C ASN A 528 57.54 17.22 4.39
N THR A 529 56.41 17.40 5.09
CA THR A 529 56.41 17.88 6.48
C THR A 529 55.23 17.32 7.27
N LYS A 530 55.54 16.82 8.47
CA LYS A 530 54.61 16.35 9.50
C LYS A 530 53.91 17.56 10.14
N THR A 531 52.58 17.70 9.98
CA THR A 531 51.58 18.11 11.01
C THR A 531 50.21 18.40 10.36
N PRO A 532 49.08 18.23 11.07
CA PRO A 532 47.73 18.28 10.49
C PRO A 532 47.14 19.69 10.60
N GLN A 533 46.84 20.34 9.47
CA GLN A 533 45.95 21.51 9.45
C GLN A 533 45.00 21.47 8.24
N THR A 534 43.72 21.53 8.58
CA THR A 534 42.58 22.17 7.90
C THR A 534 42.67 22.41 6.38
N TYR A 535 41.80 21.71 5.64
CA TYR A 535 41.51 21.89 4.22
C TYR A 535 41.16 23.34 3.82
N PRO A 536 41.67 23.87 2.69
CA PRO A 536 41.08 25.05 2.07
C PRO A 536 40.29 24.69 0.80
N PHE A 537 39.02 25.10 0.78
CA PHE A 537 38.11 25.06 -0.37
C PHE A 537 38.53 25.98 -1.55
N GLN A 538 39.65 26.71 -1.43
CA GLN A 538 40.10 27.72 -2.40
C GLN A 538 40.99 27.16 -3.54
N ALA A 539 41.62 26.00 -3.37
CA ALA A 539 42.54 25.46 -4.39
C ALA A 539 41.81 24.93 -5.66
N LEU A 540 40.56 24.46 -5.52
CA LEU A 540 39.79 23.94 -6.66
C LEU A 540 39.28 25.05 -7.59
N HIS A 541 38.96 26.22 -7.05
CA HIS A 541 38.49 27.38 -7.82
C HIS A 541 39.61 27.96 -8.71
N HIS A 542 40.86 27.88 -8.28
CA HIS A 542 42.02 28.28 -9.10
C HIS A 542 42.34 27.27 -10.23
N PHE A 543 41.94 26.01 -10.08
CA PHE A 543 42.19 25.00 -11.11
C PHE A 543 41.19 25.09 -12.28
N GLN A 544 39.94 25.46 -12.01
CA GLN A 544 38.95 25.70 -13.06
C GLN A 544 39.18 27.04 -13.78
N SER A 545 39.65 28.08 -13.09
CA SER A 545 39.97 29.37 -13.73
C SER A 545 41.24 29.28 -14.60
N SER A 546 42.25 28.51 -14.19
CA SER A 546 43.46 28.30 -15.00
C SER A 546 43.22 27.49 -16.28
N GLN A 547 42.23 26.58 -16.31
CA GLN A 547 41.80 25.95 -17.57
C GLN A 547 41.09 26.92 -18.52
N GLN A 548 40.35 27.90 -18.01
CA GLN A 548 39.76 28.96 -18.83
C GLN A 548 40.80 29.96 -19.37
N THR A 549 41.85 30.28 -18.60
CA THR A 549 42.92 31.18 -19.06
C THR A 549 43.82 30.54 -20.13
N LEU A 550 43.98 29.20 -20.12
CA LEU A 550 44.72 28.46 -21.14
C LEU A 550 43.98 28.34 -22.48
N LEU A 551 42.68 28.62 -22.54
CA LEU A 551 41.88 28.56 -23.77
C LEU A 551 42.08 29.76 -24.71
N PHE A 552 42.70 30.86 -24.25
CA PHE A 552 42.77 32.13 -25.01
C PHE A 552 44.18 32.65 -25.32
N HIS A 553 45.24 31.83 -25.21
CA HIS A 553 46.61 32.31 -25.43
C HIS A 553 47.06 32.21 -26.92
N PRO A 554 47.58 33.29 -27.55
CA PRO A 554 47.91 33.34 -28.99
C PRO A 554 49.08 32.45 -29.47
N LYS A 555 49.70 31.62 -28.61
CA LYS A 555 50.79 30.71 -28.99
C LYS A 555 50.33 29.31 -29.43
N ARG A 556 49.01 29.06 -29.49
CA ARG A 556 48.40 27.75 -29.82
C ARG A 556 48.80 27.21 -31.20
N LEU A 557 48.87 28.08 -32.23
CA LEU A 557 49.17 27.64 -33.60
C LEU A 557 50.62 27.12 -33.76
N GLN A 558 51.60 27.75 -33.12
CA GLN A 558 53.01 27.33 -33.23
C GLN A 558 53.29 26.00 -32.51
N VAL A 559 52.62 25.75 -31.37
CA VAL A 559 52.76 24.49 -30.62
C VAL A 559 51.99 23.37 -31.30
N GLN A 560 50.78 23.62 -31.80
CA GLN A 560 50.00 22.62 -32.54
C GLN A 560 50.64 22.26 -33.89
N GLN A 561 51.25 23.20 -34.62
CA GLN A 561 51.98 22.90 -35.87
C GLN A 561 53.26 22.09 -35.62
N LYS A 562 54.03 22.41 -34.56
CA LYS A 562 55.22 21.62 -34.20
C LYS A 562 54.89 20.21 -33.72
N LEU A 563 53.78 20.02 -32.99
CA LEU A 563 53.29 18.69 -32.58
C LEU A 563 52.78 17.86 -33.77
N LYS A 564 52.03 18.45 -34.70
CA LYS A 564 51.52 17.73 -35.90
C LYS A 564 52.65 17.19 -36.78
N VAL A 565 53.75 17.93 -36.91
CA VAL A 565 54.91 17.53 -37.73
C VAL A 565 55.71 16.39 -37.06
N HIS A 566 55.81 16.35 -35.73
CA HIS A 566 56.53 15.29 -35.01
C HIS A 566 55.70 14.00 -34.85
N VAL A 567 54.39 14.11 -34.60
CA VAL A 567 53.50 12.95 -34.41
C VAL A 567 53.35 12.16 -35.72
N ASN A 568 53.25 12.82 -36.88
CA ASN A 568 53.12 12.12 -38.17
C ASN A 568 54.41 11.44 -38.65
N LYS A 569 55.58 11.77 -38.08
CA LYS A 569 56.86 11.08 -38.38
C LYS A 569 57.09 9.82 -37.54
N ALA A 570 56.39 9.64 -36.42
CA ALA A 570 56.63 8.55 -35.47
C ALA A 570 55.61 7.39 -35.55
N LEU A 571 54.63 7.46 -36.45
CA LEU A 571 53.49 6.54 -36.50
C LEU A 571 53.67 5.19 -37.25
N PRO A 572 54.72 4.88 -38.03
CA PRO A 572 54.81 3.55 -38.63
C PRO A 572 55.33 2.42 -37.71
N GLU A 573 55.86 2.71 -36.52
CA GLU A 573 56.54 1.68 -35.70
C GLU A 573 56.06 1.65 -34.24
N ILE A 574 54.77 1.36 -34.00
CA ILE A 574 54.33 0.91 -32.68
C ILE A 574 53.41 -0.30 -32.84
N ASN A 575 54.01 -1.48 -32.77
CA ASN A 575 53.32 -2.76 -32.63
C ASN A 575 53.08 -3.01 -31.13
N LEU A 576 51.86 -2.81 -30.64
CA LEU A 576 51.52 -3.01 -29.21
C LEU A 576 51.11 -4.48 -28.95
N PRO A 577 51.66 -5.14 -27.91
CA PRO A 577 51.19 -6.47 -27.52
C PRO A 577 49.84 -6.40 -26.78
N GLN A 578 48.90 -7.24 -27.20
CA GLN A 578 47.62 -7.47 -26.52
C GLN A 578 47.84 -8.03 -25.09
N PRO A 579 47.13 -7.54 -24.06
CA PRO A 579 47.32 -8.03 -22.69
C PRO A 579 46.74 -9.45 -22.52
N ARG A 580 47.60 -10.42 -22.17
CA ARG A 580 47.17 -11.75 -21.70
C ARG A 580 46.65 -11.64 -20.26
N LEU A 581 45.33 -11.72 -20.07
CA LEU A 581 44.73 -12.05 -18.78
C LEU A 581 45.03 -13.52 -18.43
N ARG A 582 45.86 -13.78 -17.41
CA ARG A 582 45.95 -15.10 -16.77
C ARG A 582 44.81 -15.22 -15.76
N LEU A 583 43.75 -15.93 -16.13
CA LEU A 583 42.78 -16.49 -15.19
C LEU A 583 43.39 -17.74 -14.55
N HIS A 584 43.46 -17.78 -13.21
CA HIS A 584 43.66 -19.04 -12.49
C HIS A 584 42.32 -19.80 -12.48
N SER A 585 42.19 -20.79 -13.36
CA SER A 585 41.10 -21.76 -13.34
C SER A 585 41.45 -22.96 -12.44
N LYS A 586 40.70 -23.18 -11.36
CA LYS A 586 40.45 -24.55 -10.89
C LYS A 586 39.26 -25.09 -11.71
N ARG A 587 39.50 -26.21 -12.38
CA ARG A 587 38.56 -26.94 -13.23
C ARG A 587 37.30 -27.33 -12.44
N ASN A 588 36.12 -26.96 -12.94
CA ASN A 588 35.12 -27.93 -13.38
C ASN A 588 34.11 -27.26 -14.31
N SER A 589 33.76 -28.01 -15.35
CA SER A 589 33.22 -27.61 -16.64
C SER A 589 31.68 -27.51 -16.69
N ARG A 590 31.16 -26.44 -17.29
CA ARG A 590 30.17 -26.43 -18.41
C ARG A 590 29.79 -24.97 -18.73
N THR A 591 30.17 -24.51 -19.92
CA THR A 591 29.98 -23.13 -20.43
C THR A 591 28.77 -23.05 -21.36
N ILE A 592 27.92 -22.04 -21.17
CA ILE A 592 26.96 -21.51 -22.16
C ILE A 592 27.43 -20.08 -22.52
N PRO A 593 27.51 -19.67 -23.79
CA PRO A 593 28.01 -18.34 -24.15
C PRO A 593 26.90 -17.27 -24.06
N GLN A 594 27.09 -16.23 -23.24
CA GLN A 594 26.34 -14.98 -23.31
C GLN A 594 27.11 -13.96 -24.18
N GLN A 595 26.46 -13.46 -25.24
CA GLN A 595 26.94 -12.31 -26.00
C GLN A 595 26.56 -11.02 -25.26
N ILE A 596 27.57 -10.16 -25.01
CA ILE A 596 27.39 -8.80 -24.49
C ILE A 596 27.30 -7.84 -25.69
N ILE A 597 26.16 -7.15 -25.84
CA ILE A 597 25.97 -6.07 -26.81
C ILE A 597 26.46 -4.76 -26.18
N LEU A 598 27.49 -4.15 -26.76
CA LEU A 598 27.98 -2.82 -26.41
C LEU A 598 27.23 -1.77 -27.24
N ILE A 599 26.46 -0.90 -26.58
CA ILE A 599 25.81 0.26 -27.22
C ILE A 599 26.78 1.46 -27.17
N ASN A 600 27.05 2.04 -28.34
CA ASN A 600 27.94 3.18 -28.55
C ASN A 600 27.16 4.51 -28.49
N PRO A 601 27.46 5.46 -27.59
CA PRO A 601 26.66 6.68 -27.45
C PRO A 601 27.35 7.87 -28.13
N HIS A 602 27.21 8.01 -29.45
CA HIS A 602 27.47 9.28 -30.13
C HIS A 602 26.68 9.35 -31.43
N HIS A 603 25.43 9.83 -31.39
CA HIS A 603 24.76 10.47 -32.52
C HIS A 603 23.91 11.63 -31.96
N GLN A 604 24.33 12.86 -32.24
CA GLN A 604 23.57 14.08 -31.99
C GLN A 604 22.54 14.24 -33.11
N TYR A 605 21.25 14.33 -32.78
CA TYR A 605 20.22 14.74 -33.73
C TYR A 605 19.97 16.25 -33.61
N GLN A 606 20.21 16.98 -34.70
CA GLN A 606 19.72 18.33 -34.92
C GLN A 606 18.28 18.27 -35.45
N ILE A 607 17.38 19.09 -34.89
CA ILE A 607 15.97 19.23 -35.32
C ILE A 607 15.86 20.49 -36.18
N PRO A 608 15.21 20.44 -37.37
CA PRO A 608 14.62 21.63 -37.98
C PRO A 608 13.08 21.59 -37.94
N PRO A 609 12.40 22.76 -37.94
CA PRO A 609 10.95 22.84 -37.77
C PRO A 609 10.19 22.88 -39.11
N MET A 610 8.98 22.30 -39.18
CA MET A 610 7.73 22.93 -39.64
C MET A 610 6.64 21.93 -40.08
N HIS A 611 5.40 22.25 -39.67
CA HIS A 611 4.07 22.08 -40.30
C HIS A 611 3.56 20.71 -40.85
N ASN A 612 2.37 20.33 -40.36
CA ASN A 612 1.40 19.35 -40.88
C ASN A 612 0.95 19.64 -42.34
N PRO A 613 0.27 18.73 -43.09
CA PRO A 613 -0.47 17.51 -42.67
C PRO A 613 -0.24 16.23 -43.53
N ILE A 614 -0.86 15.13 -43.07
CA ILE A 614 -0.91 13.73 -43.59
C ILE A 614 -1.12 13.61 -45.12
N PRO A 615 -0.46 12.65 -45.82
CA PRO A 615 -1.21 11.53 -46.42
C PRO A 615 -0.55 10.14 -46.37
N LYS A 616 -1.45 9.14 -46.30
CA LYS A 616 -1.40 7.69 -46.59
C LYS A 616 -0.16 7.07 -47.30
N LEU A 617 0.17 5.86 -46.79
CA LEU A 617 0.68 4.64 -47.46
C LEU A 617 2.11 4.65 -48.02
N ILE A 618 2.95 3.72 -47.54
CA ILE A 618 3.44 2.55 -48.31
C ILE A 618 4.35 1.69 -47.41
N LEU A 619 4.09 0.38 -47.46
CA LEU A 619 4.94 -0.72 -47.02
C LEU A 619 6.32 -0.61 -47.68
N GLU A 620 7.40 -0.74 -46.93
CA GLU A 620 8.65 -1.42 -47.33
C GLU A 620 9.74 -1.09 -46.30
N HIS A 621 10.26 -2.11 -45.61
CA HIS A 621 11.68 -2.32 -45.21
C HIS A 621 11.75 -3.40 -44.11
N PHE A 622 11.48 -4.65 -44.50
CA PHE A 622 12.03 -5.80 -43.79
C PHE A 622 13.27 -6.26 -44.56
N GLN A 623 14.43 -6.22 -43.90
CA GLN A 623 15.61 -6.94 -44.38
C GLN A 623 15.42 -8.46 -44.14
N PRO A 624 15.91 -9.32 -45.04
CA PRO A 624 15.64 -10.76 -44.99
C PRO A 624 16.44 -11.46 -43.87
N LEU A 625 15.73 -12.27 -43.09
CA LEU A 625 16.33 -13.24 -42.16
C LEU A 625 17.10 -14.33 -42.94
N PRO A 626 18.18 -14.91 -42.38
CA PRO A 626 18.94 -15.98 -43.02
C PRO A 626 18.08 -17.23 -43.27
N ARG A 627 18.32 -17.89 -44.42
CA ARG A 627 17.59 -19.08 -44.91
C ARG A 627 17.45 -20.18 -43.85
N GLY A 628 16.22 -20.66 -43.60
CA GLY A 628 15.99 -21.95 -42.94
C GLY A 628 14.79 -22.10 -41.99
N MET A 629 13.89 -21.12 -41.82
CA MET A 629 12.69 -21.25 -40.98
C MET A 629 11.42 -20.87 -41.74
N MET A 630 10.44 -21.78 -41.78
CA MET A 630 9.05 -21.49 -42.16
C MET A 630 8.21 -21.32 -40.89
N CYS A 631 7.44 -20.24 -40.81
CA CYS A 631 6.33 -20.09 -39.87
C CYS A 631 5.02 -20.00 -40.67
N THR A 632 4.04 -20.81 -40.33
CA THR A 632 2.66 -20.74 -40.85
C THR A 632 1.68 -20.41 -39.73
N GLU A 633 0.85 -19.41 -40.02
CA GLU A 633 -0.43 -19.00 -39.38
C GLU A 633 -0.46 -18.22 -38.05
N PHE A 634 -0.97 -16.99 -38.16
CA PHE A 634 -1.55 -16.16 -37.09
C PHE A 634 -3.09 -16.19 -37.25
N THR A 635 -3.85 -16.33 -36.17
CA THR A 635 -5.28 -15.96 -36.15
C THR A 635 -5.63 -15.15 -34.90
N THR A 636 -6.17 -13.96 -35.15
CA THR A 636 -6.78 -13.04 -34.18
C THR A 636 -8.29 -13.32 -34.13
N ARG A 637 -8.92 -13.36 -32.95
CA ARG A 637 -10.40 -13.29 -32.85
C ARG A 637 -10.86 -12.22 -31.87
N HIS A 638 -11.57 -11.24 -32.42
CA HIS A 638 -12.36 -10.21 -31.74
C HIS A 638 -13.61 -10.80 -31.07
N ILE A 639 -14.02 -10.21 -29.94
CA ILE A 639 -15.34 -10.41 -29.33
C ILE A 639 -16.06 -9.05 -29.32
N LEU A 640 -17.09 -8.92 -30.16
CA LEU A 640 -18.16 -7.93 -30.02
C LEU A 640 -19.47 -8.72 -29.88
N GLY A 641 -20.17 -8.51 -28.77
CA GLY A 641 -21.41 -9.20 -28.44
C GLY A 641 -22.64 -8.42 -28.92
N HIS A 642 -23.54 -9.10 -29.63
CA HIS A 642 -24.96 -8.77 -29.66
C HIS A 642 -25.78 -10.06 -29.78
N LYS A 643 -26.76 -10.21 -28.87
CA LYS A 643 -27.74 -11.31 -28.79
C LYS A 643 -28.86 -11.11 -29.80
N LEU A 644 -29.38 -12.21 -30.38
CA LEU A 644 -30.80 -12.55 -30.63
C LEU A 644 -30.87 -14.03 -31.12
N PRO A 645 -32.03 -14.73 -31.07
CA PRO A 645 -32.14 -16.11 -30.56
C PRO A 645 -32.33 -17.19 -31.65
N LEU A 646 -31.98 -18.44 -31.34
CA LEU A 646 -32.31 -19.63 -32.15
C LEU A 646 -33.46 -20.44 -31.51
N PRO A 647 -34.33 -21.08 -32.31
CA PRO A 647 -35.46 -21.89 -31.84
C PRO A 647 -35.09 -23.34 -31.48
N ARG A 648 -35.94 -23.94 -30.64
CA ARG A 648 -35.91 -25.29 -30.05
C ARG A 648 -36.14 -26.42 -31.07
N ALA A 649 -35.57 -27.61 -30.82
CA ALA A 649 -36.23 -28.90 -30.46
C ALA A 649 -35.29 -30.13 -30.72
N PRO A 650 -35.59 -31.40 -30.33
CA PRO A 650 -34.78 -32.16 -29.34
C PRO A 650 -34.37 -33.60 -29.75
N ALA A 651 -33.43 -34.23 -29.02
CA ALA A 651 -33.25 -35.70 -28.91
C ALA A 651 -32.22 -36.01 -27.79
N THR A 652 -32.67 -36.45 -26.60
CA THR A 652 -32.68 -37.83 -26.04
C THR A 652 -31.38 -38.32 -25.39
N VAL A 653 -31.59 -38.87 -24.21
CA VAL A 653 -30.68 -39.26 -23.12
C VAL A 653 -29.95 -40.58 -23.42
N GLU A 654 -28.68 -40.67 -23.02
CA GLU A 654 -28.12 -41.92 -22.50
C GLU A 654 -27.05 -41.64 -21.42
N GLU A 655 -27.20 -42.35 -20.30
CA GLU A 655 -26.47 -42.18 -19.05
C GLU A 655 -25.04 -42.75 -19.12
N ALA A 656 -24.05 -41.98 -18.67
CA ALA A 656 -22.78 -42.51 -18.21
C ALA A 656 -22.35 -41.82 -16.91
N ARG A 657 -22.11 -42.66 -15.90
CA ARG A 657 -21.69 -42.32 -14.53
C ARG A 657 -20.49 -41.38 -14.51
N VAL A 658 -20.61 -40.24 -13.83
CA VAL A 658 -19.47 -39.36 -13.50
C VAL A 658 -19.17 -39.47 -12.01
N SER A 659 -18.02 -40.07 -11.70
CA SER A 659 -17.34 -39.93 -10.42
C SER A 659 -16.63 -38.57 -10.36
N ALA A 660 -16.76 -37.89 -9.23
CA ALA A 660 -16.20 -36.58 -8.94
C ALA A 660 -14.68 -36.49 -9.12
N VAL A 661 -14.21 -35.45 -9.83
CA VAL A 661 -13.05 -34.61 -9.48
C VAL A 661 -13.24 -33.27 -10.21
N GLU A 662 -13.57 -32.18 -9.50
CA GLU A 662 -13.47 -30.82 -10.01
C GLU A 662 -12.00 -30.36 -9.92
N HIS A 663 -11.39 -30.03 -11.05
CA HIS A 663 -10.12 -29.29 -11.12
C HIS A 663 -10.30 -28.06 -12.05
N SER A 664 -10.22 -26.89 -11.42
CA SER A 664 -9.50 -25.69 -11.86
C SER A 664 -9.15 -25.55 -13.35
N TYR A 665 -9.85 -24.63 -14.04
CA TYR A 665 -9.37 -24.07 -15.31
C TYR A 665 -8.34 -22.97 -15.04
N HIS A 666 -7.08 -23.25 -15.34
CA HIS A 666 -6.07 -22.25 -15.70
C HIS A 666 -5.93 -22.25 -17.22
N GLU A 667 -6.14 -21.08 -17.84
CA GLU A 667 -5.76 -20.87 -19.24
C GLU A 667 -4.23 -20.77 -19.33
N GLY A 668 -3.61 -21.67 -20.09
CA GLY A 668 -2.17 -21.67 -20.37
C GLY A 668 -1.90 -22.04 -21.82
N VAL A 669 -1.07 -21.25 -22.48
CA VAL A 669 -0.57 -21.50 -23.85
C VAL A 669 0.61 -22.45 -23.77
N VAL A 670 0.61 -23.55 -24.54
CA VAL A 670 1.73 -24.49 -24.64
C VAL A 670 2.45 -24.27 -25.97
N VAL A 671 3.75 -23.97 -25.93
CA VAL A 671 4.61 -23.88 -27.12
C VAL A 671 5.68 -24.97 -27.05
N ARG A 672 5.82 -25.71 -28.15
CA ARG A 672 6.85 -26.75 -28.32
C ARG A 672 8.00 -26.17 -29.14
N CYS A 673 9.18 -26.03 -28.54
CA CYS A 673 10.40 -25.66 -29.26
C CYS A 673 11.52 -26.65 -28.91
N GLY A 674 12.06 -27.33 -29.93
CA GLY A 674 13.25 -28.18 -29.80
C GLY A 674 13.74 -28.65 -31.18
N PRO A 675 15.06 -28.83 -31.38
CA PRO A 675 15.61 -29.22 -32.68
C PRO A 675 15.25 -30.67 -33.03
N GLU A 676 14.90 -30.92 -34.29
CA GLU A 676 14.86 -32.28 -34.83
C GLU A 676 16.26 -32.89 -34.75
N THR A 677 16.39 -33.99 -34.01
CA THR A 677 17.56 -34.86 -34.11
C THR A 677 17.10 -36.23 -34.61
N GLN A 678 17.69 -36.67 -35.71
CA GLN A 678 17.61 -38.06 -36.17
C GLN A 678 18.39 -38.91 -35.17
N ASN A 679 17.71 -39.36 -34.12
CA ASN A 679 17.95 -40.56 -33.31
C ASN A 679 17.10 -40.36 -32.05
N GLY A 680 15.97 -41.05 -32.00
CA GLY A 680 14.99 -40.88 -30.93
C GLY A 680 15.60 -41.18 -29.57
N GLU A 681 15.69 -40.16 -28.72
CA GLU A 681 15.73 -40.26 -27.26
C GLU A 681 15.50 -38.88 -26.61
N SER A 682 14.46 -38.79 -25.78
CA SER A 682 14.13 -37.73 -24.80
C SER A 682 13.90 -36.28 -25.27
N SER A 683 12.63 -35.86 -25.35
CA SER A 683 12.23 -34.44 -25.31
C SER A 683 11.43 -34.17 -24.04
N GLY A 684 12.00 -33.42 -23.10
CA GLY A 684 11.35 -33.01 -21.85
C GLY A 684 10.34 -31.88 -22.06
N TRP A 685 9.35 -31.82 -21.16
CA TRP A 685 8.39 -30.72 -21.05
C TRP A 685 9.01 -29.57 -20.25
N VAL A 686 8.91 -28.33 -20.75
CA VAL A 686 9.23 -27.14 -19.97
C VAL A 686 7.93 -26.42 -19.65
N PHE A 687 7.51 -26.47 -18.38
CA PHE A 687 6.54 -25.54 -17.84
C PHE A 687 7.27 -24.22 -17.54
N LEU A 688 6.76 -23.10 -18.07
CA LEU A 688 7.11 -21.77 -17.56
C LEU A 688 6.04 -21.36 -16.55
N GLY A 689 6.32 -21.65 -15.27
CA GLY A 689 5.94 -20.85 -14.09
C GLY A 689 7.25 -20.61 -13.33
N GLU A 690 7.55 -19.51 -12.64
CA GLU A 690 6.82 -18.32 -12.17
C GLU A 690 7.25 -17.02 -12.87
#